data_AF-A0A7V7XGD4-F1
#
_entry.id   AF-A0A7V7XGD4-F1
#
_cell.length_a   1.000
_cell.length_b   1.000
_cell.length_c   1.000
_cell.angle_alpha   90.00
_cell.angle_beta   90.00
_cell.angle_gamma   90.00
#
_symmetry.space_group_name_H-M   'P 1'
#
loop_
_entity.id
_entity.type
_entity.pdbx_description
1 polymer ?
#
loop_
_entity_poly.entity_id
_entity_poly.type
_entity_poly.pdbx_seq_one_letter_code
_entity_poly.pdbx_strand_id
1 'polypeptide(L)'
;MQNALHRHGVSLLILLIIVLYVAVNIKSFSGKPLIRWGDTDVYDEISQAGFTDRAMWVGQKPPTLPLVYRFFRNDDQQIANFQLAVSMISWIFFGLTLTLILENRLLKVLALLAALGLSLSVSLFLWHTIMLSESLSNSLMVLAVGSSLLSIWYLKKRPDLNWRYQILLASGLLLVFFPWGFIRDPNGYFLLGCAGLIAIGLAGAWWKWRTFRPYTPFLITVIIGFIAMFWGLNRTASIVGRWKPSIYIVTAQFILPDPESTAFFVDHGMPEPDSLRQFEGLLPPWESAWPTAYDEWVNSGKARQVYLEYLLWKAPESLITPLKHWRLIYAPDLQGWGKHEIQAAFLEKFFDENVYTPTGFWLISLLFVTILLLSYLISQAAYTEYWLVPLILLILLYPLTFMIWYSSGGHTDRHALTVNLQLRLTVLLFLFLSMDTFLKLRSMQRAWRWASPHRIQTVLLTGIVPLMILEVIFRLPLTRDTFILPAATALSSQQNILSPWHVHDVVYFAYEDNLEKWTGEDAVLVSSMSTEPGRMTLLYAEKWRAVPDREIDDINLARYVRQWQETGSPEFLTTANIEFMFLERSWLEKQEPFQRLALENPAYYELLYENDARLLYRVQDGVTPTTSNSATMGLSEANYEDYLAYPFTLVEPGSVIFSPMRGLDWFENASDIGRLVEAAQLPGEQRHFFYDLMHLWEQRLTPDTLNLNPQKTAIFQEWQATRYSSYLAELGIDYLLVNDLWMSYLTTDEYYVFQLSTHYELVAEWSDNLPGFYRLYRVVSG
;
A
#
# COMPACT_ATOMS: atom_id res chain seq x y z
N MET A 1 32.62 -9.49 -42.32
CA MET A 1 31.85 -8.24 -42.42
C MET A 1 30.45 -8.35 -41.81
N GLN A 2 29.59 -9.30 -42.21
CA GLN A 2 28.24 -9.49 -41.62
C GLN A 2 28.22 -9.66 -40.09
N ASN A 3 29.15 -10.44 -39.52
CA ASN A 3 29.26 -10.61 -38.07
C ASN A 3 29.66 -9.33 -37.31
N ALA A 4 30.39 -8.40 -37.96
CA ALA A 4 30.76 -7.13 -37.35
C ALA A 4 29.59 -6.15 -37.39
N LEU A 5 28.93 -5.99 -38.56
CA LEU A 5 27.69 -5.21 -38.71
C LEU A 5 26.62 -5.65 -37.71
N HIS A 6 26.47 -6.96 -37.51
CA HIS A 6 25.46 -7.48 -36.60
C HIS A 6 25.81 -7.24 -35.11
N ARG A 7 27.11 -7.21 -34.73
CA ARG A 7 27.53 -6.86 -33.37
C ARG A 7 27.28 -5.38 -33.07
N HIS A 8 27.59 -4.49 -34.01
CA HIS A 8 27.35 -3.06 -33.85
C HIS A 8 25.85 -2.73 -33.74
N GLY A 9 24.99 -3.44 -34.46
CA GLY A 9 23.54 -3.24 -34.38
C GLY A 9 22.94 -3.44 -32.99
N VAL A 10 23.39 -4.46 -32.24
CA VAL A 10 22.87 -4.71 -30.87
C VAL A 10 23.35 -3.63 -29.90
N SER A 11 24.59 -3.19 -30.00
CA SER A 11 25.12 -2.11 -29.16
C SER A 11 24.42 -0.78 -29.41
N LEU A 12 24.14 -0.45 -30.67
CA LEU A 12 23.36 0.76 -31.04
C LEU A 12 21.93 0.68 -30.50
N LEU A 13 21.28 -0.49 -30.59
CA LEU A 13 19.94 -0.69 -30.04
C LEU A 13 19.92 -0.52 -28.51
N ILE A 14 20.90 -1.09 -27.79
CA ILE A 14 21.03 -0.92 -26.34
C ILE A 14 21.20 0.56 -25.97
N LEU A 15 22.06 1.28 -26.70
CA LEU A 15 22.26 2.71 -26.46
C LEU A 15 20.96 3.50 -26.69
N LEU A 16 20.24 3.22 -27.78
CA LEU A 16 18.95 3.84 -28.08
C LEU A 16 17.93 3.60 -26.96
N ILE A 17 17.82 2.37 -26.47
CA ILE A 17 16.93 2.00 -25.36
C ILE A 17 17.26 2.83 -24.11
N ILE A 18 18.55 2.97 -23.76
CA ILE A 18 19.00 3.76 -22.61
C ILE A 18 18.65 5.24 -22.78
N VAL A 19 18.90 5.80 -23.96
CA VAL A 19 18.57 7.21 -24.26
C VAL A 19 17.06 7.46 -24.14
N LEU A 20 16.23 6.57 -24.69
CA LEU A 20 14.77 6.66 -24.58
C LEU A 20 14.32 6.53 -23.13
N TYR A 21 14.90 5.60 -22.37
CA TYR A 21 14.61 5.42 -20.95
C TYR A 21 14.88 6.69 -20.13
N VAL A 22 16.05 7.30 -20.32
CA VAL A 22 16.42 8.55 -19.63
C VAL A 22 15.47 9.68 -20.02
N ALA A 23 15.16 9.82 -21.31
CA ALA A 23 14.24 10.86 -21.79
C ALA A 23 12.82 10.70 -21.22
N VAL A 24 12.32 9.47 -21.12
CA VAL A 24 11.01 9.19 -20.49
C VAL A 24 11.04 9.58 -19.02
N ASN A 25 12.02 9.12 -18.24
CA ASN A 25 12.10 9.43 -16.80
C ASN A 25 12.17 10.95 -16.52
N ILE A 26 13.00 11.69 -17.26
CA ILE A 26 13.12 13.14 -17.10
C ILE A 26 11.78 13.82 -17.43
N LYS A 27 11.12 13.41 -18.51
CA LYS A 27 9.83 13.98 -18.91
C LYS A 27 8.73 13.68 -17.88
N SER A 28 8.66 12.45 -17.39
CA SER A 28 7.69 12.01 -16.40
C SER A 28 7.84 12.73 -15.07
N PHE A 29 9.08 13.10 -14.72
CA PHE A 29 9.42 13.77 -13.47
C PHE A 29 9.21 15.27 -13.54
N SER A 30 9.42 15.88 -14.71
CA SER A 30 9.31 17.33 -14.90
C SER A 30 7.90 17.84 -14.60
N GLY A 31 7.80 18.82 -13.69
CA GLY A 31 6.55 19.48 -13.34
C GLY A 31 5.66 18.71 -12.35
N LYS A 32 6.14 17.62 -11.77
CA LYS A 32 5.43 16.93 -10.68
C LYS A 32 5.69 17.63 -9.34
N PRO A 33 4.67 17.79 -8.48
CA PRO A 33 4.86 18.35 -7.15
C PRO A 33 5.75 17.43 -6.30
N LEU A 34 6.57 18.04 -5.45
CA LEU A 34 7.37 17.31 -4.46
C LEU A 34 6.55 17.21 -3.17
N ILE A 35 6.54 16.02 -2.58
CA ILE A 35 5.70 15.70 -1.42
C ILE A 35 6.61 15.48 -0.21
N ARG A 36 6.35 16.20 0.87
CA ARG A 36 6.99 16.02 2.18
C ARG A 36 6.04 15.27 3.11
N TRP A 37 6.62 14.52 4.04
CA TRP A 37 5.88 13.81 5.10
C TRP A 37 6.54 14.11 6.45
N GLY A 38 5.90 13.77 7.57
CA GLY A 38 6.47 14.03 8.90
C GLY A 38 7.87 13.41 9.12
N ASP A 39 8.18 12.29 8.44
CA ASP A 39 9.52 11.69 8.43
C ASP A 39 10.59 12.58 7.76
N THR A 40 10.20 13.48 6.85
CA THR A 40 11.07 14.40 6.12
C THR A 40 11.75 15.38 7.06
N ASP A 41 11.01 15.91 8.03
CA ASP A 41 11.52 16.94 8.95
C ASP A 41 12.60 16.38 9.88
N VAL A 42 12.53 15.09 10.23
CA VAL A 42 13.59 14.41 10.98
C VAL A 42 14.89 14.31 10.16
N TYR A 43 14.79 14.11 8.83
CA TYR A 43 15.98 14.13 7.97
C TYR A 43 16.58 15.53 7.89
N ASP A 44 15.74 16.56 7.76
CA ASP A 44 16.15 17.97 7.77
C ASP A 44 16.88 18.34 9.06
N GLU A 45 16.32 17.99 10.22
CA GLU A 45 16.93 18.27 11.52
C GLU A 45 18.32 17.63 11.63
N ILE A 46 18.43 16.32 11.33
CA ILE A 46 19.71 15.61 11.40
C ILE A 46 20.72 16.21 10.40
N SER A 47 20.27 16.62 9.20
CA SER A 47 21.13 17.20 8.17
C SER A 47 21.83 18.49 8.60
N GLN A 48 21.29 19.21 9.58
CA GLN A 48 21.86 20.46 10.09
C GLN A 48 23.10 20.20 10.97
N ALA A 49 23.21 19.02 11.58
CA ALA A 49 24.36 18.63 12.39
C ALA A 49 25.68 18.58 11.59
N GLY A 50 26.80 18.97 12.23
CA GLY A 50 28.12 18.91 11.62
C GLY A 50 28.57 17.48 11.29
N PHE A 51 29.48 17.32 10.32
CA PHE A 51 30.01 15.99 9.95
C PHE A 51 30.76 15.28 11.10
N THR A 52 31.19 16.02 12.12
CA THR A 52 31.82 15.47 13.33
C THR A 52 30.83 15.24 14.46
N ASP A 53 29.59 15.72 14.32
CA ASP A 53 28.60 15.68 15.38
C ASP A 53 27.99 14.28 15.45
N ARG A 54 27.80 13.82 16.69
CA ARG A 54 27.20 12.51 16.95
C ARG A 54 25.78 12.41 16.36
N ALA A 55 25.03 13.51 16.34
CA ALA A 55 23.68 13.57 15.80
C ALA A 55 23.64 13.16 14.31
N MET A 56 24.66 13.51 13.52
CA MET A 56 24.71 13.14 12.10
C MET A 56 24.81 11.63 11.88
N TRP A 57 25.59 10.94 12.70
CA TRP A 57 25.90 9.51 12.52
C TRP A 57 25.02 8.57 13.33
N VAL A 58 24.47 9.06 14.44
CA VAL A 58 23.73 8.29 15.43
C VAL A 58 22.36 8.93 15.67
N GLY A 59 21.85 9.76 14.76
CA GLY A 59 20.55 10.40 14.91
C GLY A 59 19.36 9.43 14.86
N GLN A 60 18.15 10.00 14.98
CA GLN A 60 16.88 9.27 14.95
C GLN A 60 16.64 8.52 13.63
N LYS A 61 17.38 8.83 12.57
CA LYS A 61 17.40 8.09 11.31
C LYS A 61 18.84 7.73 10.92
N PRO A 62 19.03 6.66 10.11
CA PRO A 62 20.34 6.32 9.55
C PRO A 62 20.93 7.45 8.67
N PRO A 63 22.26 7.60 8.62
CA PRO A 63 22.93 8.82 8.14
C PRO A 63 22.90 9.02 6.62
N THR A 64 22.64 8.00 5.80
CA THR A 64 22.76 8.13 4.33
C THR A 64 21.85 9.21 3.77
N LEU A 65 20.57 9.25 4.18
CA LEU A 65 19.64 10.24 3.64
C LEU A 65 19.89 11.65 4.21
N PRO A 66 20.09 11.85 5.53
CA PRO A 66 20.54 13.15 6.06
C PRO A 66 21.81 13.70 5.40
N LEU A 67 22.77 12.85 5.02
CA LEU A 67 23.96 13.27 4.25
C LEU A 67 23.60 13.82 2.87
N VAL A 68 22.62 13.21 2.18
CA VAL A 68 22.11 13.71 0.89
C VAL A 68 21.45 15.07 1.08
N TYR A 69 20.58 15.18 2.09
CA TYR A 69 19.89 16.42 2.44
C TYR A 69 20.86 17.56 2.72
N ARG A 70 21.87 17.29 3.56
CA ARG A 70 22.95 18.24 3.86
C ARG A 70 23.74 18.64 2.62
N PHE A 71 24.08 17.67 1.76
CA PHE A 71 24.87 17.94 0.54
C PHE A 71 24.14 18.90 -0.40
N PHE A 72 22.81 18.76 -0.51
CA PHE A 72 21.96 19.62 -1.33
C PHE A 72 21.32 20.78 -0.55
N ARG A 73 21.79 21.04 0.69
CA ARG A 73 21.33 22.17 1.54
C ARG A 73 19.82 22.18 1.76
N ASN A 74 19.20 21.01 1.90
CA ASN A 74 17.75 20.84 2.06
C ASN A 74 16.92 21.46 0.91
N ASP A 75 17.49 21.53 -0.29
CA ASP A 75 16.76 21.88 -1.50
C ASP A 75 16.05 20.62 -2.03
N ASP A 76 14.74 20.56 -1.81
CA ASP A 76 13.90 19.41 -2.17
C ASP A 76 14.03 19.07 -3.67
N GLN A 77 14.11 20.07 -4.53
CA GLN A 77 14.23 19.85 -5.97
C GLN A 77 15.56 19.19 -6.34
N GLN A 78 16.66 19.61 -5.73
CA GLN A 78 17.97 19.00 -5.94
C GLN A 78 18.05 17.60 -5.34
N ILE A 79 17.45 17.36 -4.17
CA ILE A 79 17.35 16.03 -3.54
C ILE A 79 16.56 15.08 -4.44
N ALA A 80 15.40 15.51 -4.93
CA ALA A 80 14.55 14.73 -5.83
C ALA A 80 15.26 14.43 -7.17
N ASN A 81 15.94 15.42 -7.74
CA ASN A 81 16.77 15.24 -8.94
C ASN A 81 17.90 14.22 -8.71
N PHE A 82 18.54 14.27 -7.55
CA PHE A 82 19.57 13.30 -7.17
C PHE A 82 18.99 11.89 -7.01
N GLN A 83 17.86 11.74 -6.33
CA GLN A 83 17.16 10.47 -6.20
C GLN A 83 16.82 9.86 -7.57
N LEU A 84 16.26 10.67 -8.48
CA LEU A 84 15.96 10.25 -9.85
C LEU A 84 17.24 9.83 -10.60
N ALA A 85 18.32 10.61 -10.49
CA ALA A 85 19.59 10.29 -11.14
C ALA A 85 20.19 8.97 -10.62
N VAL A 86 20.18 8.76 -9.30
CA VAL A 86 20.65 7.50 -8.69
C VAL A 86 19.79 6.33 -9.14
N SER A 87 18.46 6.50 -9.22
CA SER A 87 17.55 5.49 -9.76
C SER A 87 17.92 5.11 -11.20
N MET A 88 18.01 6.10 -12.10
CA MET A 88 18.36 5.86 -13.50
C MET A 88 19.71 5.14 -13.65
N ILE A 89 20.75 5.60 -12.94
CA ILE A 89 22.08 4.99 -12.97
C ILE A 89 22.01 3.55 -12.49
N SER A 90 21.29 3.28 -11.39
CA SER A 90 21.18 1.96 -10.77
C SER A 90 20.51 0.95 -11.72
N TRP A 91 19.39 1.34 -12.33
CA TRP A 91 18.64 0.49 -13.25
C TRP A 91 19.36 0.26 -14.58
N ILE A 92 20.00 1.30 -15.14
CA ILE A 92 20.86 1.15 -16.34
C ILE A 92 22.03 0.22 -16.04
N PHE A 93 22.70 0.40 -14.91
CA PHE A 93 23.82 -0.45 -14.51
C PHE A 93 23.41 -1.91 -14.31
N PHE A 94 22.27 -2.16 -13.64
CA PHE A 94 21.72 -3.49 -13.47
C PHE A 94 21.39 -4.14 -14.82
N GLY A 95 20.64 -3.44 -15.69
CA GLY A 95 20.29 -3.93 -17.01
C GLY A 95 21.53 -4.23 -17.87
N LEU A 96 22.51 -3.34 -17.91
CA LEU A 96 23.78 -3.56 -18.61
C LEU A 96 24.55 -4.76 -18.06
N THR A 97 24.56 -4.96 -16.74
CA THR A 97 25.18 -6.13 -16.11
C THR A 97 24.53 -7.43 -16.60
N LEU A 98 23.20 -7.47 -16.73
CA LEU A 98 22.51 -8.62 -17.32
C LEU A 98 22.95 -8.85 -18.78
N THR A 99 23.13 -7.79 -19.57
CA THR A 99 23.63 -7.94 -20.95
C THR A 99 25.04 -8.53 -21.03
N LEU A 100 25.88 -8.33 -20.00
CA LEU A 100 27.23 -8.91 -19.93
C LEU A 100 27.21 -10.40 -19.56
N ILE A 101 26.24 -10.81 -18.73
CA ILE A 101 26.12 -12.16 -18.19
C ILE A 101 25.42 -13.10 -19.19
N LEU A 102 24.33 -12.65 -19.78
CA LEU A 102 23.56 -13.46 -20.73
C LEU A 102 24.35 -13.67 -22.03
N GLU A 103 24.26 -14.85 -22.64
CA GLU A 103 24.94 -15.13 -23.91
C GLU A 103 24.02 -14.89 -25.10
N ASN A 104 22.73 -15.21 -24.98
CA ASN A 104 21.76 -15.03 -26.05
C ASN A 104 21.47 -13.53 -26.29
N ARG A 105 21.66 -13.07 -27.54
CA ARG A 105 21.51 -11.65 -27.91
C ARG A 105 20.11 -11.10 -27.69
N LEU A 106 19.07 -11.88 -28.02
CA LEU A 106 17.70 -11.45 -27.82
C LEU A 106 17.40 -11.32 -26.32
N LEU A 107 17.84 -12.29 -25.51
CA LEU A 107 17.68 -12.22 -24.05
C LEU A 107 18.41 -11.02 -23.44
N LYS A 108 19.56 -10.59 -23.98
CA LYS A 108 20.23 -9.36 -23.52
C LYS A 108 19.32 -8.14 -23.68
N VAL A 109 18.73 -7.96 -24.87
CA VAL A 109 17.84 -6.83 -25.16
C VAL A 109 16.57 -6.91 -24.32
N LEU A 110 15.95 -8.10 -24.23
CA LEU A 110 14.75 -8.30 -23.42
C LEU A 110 15.01 -8.10 -21.93
N ALA A 111 16.14 -8.55 -21.40
CA ALA A 111 16.50 -8.36 -20.00
C ALA A 111 16.74 -6.88 -19.67
N LEU A 112 17.39 -6.14 -20.57
CA LEU A 112 17.55 -4.70 -20.44
C LEU A 112 16.19 -3.98 -20.44
N LEU A 113 15.33 -4.29 -21.41
CA LEU A 113 13.99 -3.73 -21.50
C LEU A 113 13.13 -4.07 -20.27
N ALA A 114 13.21 -5.31 -19.76
CA ALA A 114 12.46 -5.71 -18.58
C ALA A 114 12.96 -4.99 -17.31
N ALA A 115 14.28 -4.83 -17.16
CA ALA A 115 14.86 -4.09 -16.04
C ALA A 115 14.45 -2.60 -16.06
N LEU A 116 14.58 -1.95 -17.21
CA LEU A 116 14.21 -0.53 -17.38
C LEU A 116 12.70 -0.30 -17.39
N GLY A 117 11.92 -1.27 -17.89
CA GLY A 117 10.45 -1.22 -17.84
C GLY A 117 9.92 -1.37 -16.42
N LEU A 118 10.56 -2.22 -15.61
CA LEU A 118 10.21 -2.37 -14.20
C LEU A 118 10.39 -1.05 -13.43
N SER A 119 11.46 -0.30 -13.69
CA SER A 119 11.69 0.98 -13.02
C SER A 119 10.77 2.11 -13.46
N LEU A 120 10.09 1.96 -14.60
CA LEU A 120 9.08 2.91 -15.08
C LEU A 120 7.68 2.66 -14.48
N SER A 121 7.51 1.69 -13.58
CA SER A 121 6.22 1.51 -12.92
C SER A 121 5.87 2.70 -12.04
N VAL A 122 4.59 3.11 -12.04
CA VAL A 122 4.10 4.22 -11.20
C VAL A 122 4.48 3.99 -9.74
N SER A 123 4.33 2.76 -9.26
CA SER A 123 4.62 2.38 -7.88
C SER A 123 6.08 2.55 -7.46
N LEU A 124 7.04 2.55 -8.39
CA LEU A 124 8.45 2.88 -8.09
C LEU A 124 8.75 4.35 -8.40
N PHE A 125 8.19 4.87 -9.48
CA PHE A 125 8.43 6.21 -9.97
C PHE A 125 7.93 7.29 -9.01
N LEU A 126 6.73 7.11 -8.43
CA LEU A 126 6.13 8.02 -7.45
C LEU A 126 7.08 8.37 -6.30
N TRP A 127 7.90 7.43 -5.85
CA TRP A 127 8.80 7.67 -4.72
C TRP A 127 9.94 8.65 -5.05
N HIS A 128 10.19 8.96 -6.32
CA HIS A 128 11.15 9.99 -6.70
C HIS A 128 10.66 11.41 -6.39
N THR A 129 9.34 11.61 -6.26
CA THR A 129 8.74 12.90 -5.90
C THR A 129 8.46 13.01 -4.40
N ILE A 130 8.55 11.90 -3.66
CA ILE A 130 8.34 11.85 -2.21
C ILE A 130 9.68 11.97 -1.49
N MET A 131 9.80 12.96 -0.59
CA MET A 131 11.03 13.29 0.14
C MET A 131 11.28 12.31 1.30
N LEU A 132 11.45 11.03 0.97
CA LEU A 132 11.67 9.93 1.91
C LEU A 132 12.79 8.97 1.46
N SER A 133 13.03 7.93 2.26
CA SER A 133 14.14 6.98 2.08
C SER A 133 13.91 5.92 1.00
N GLU A 134 12.65 5.65 0.65
CA GLU A 134 12.19 4.54 -0.17
C GLU A 134 12.86 4.54 -1.55
N SER A 135 12.81 5.69 -2.24
CA SER A 135 13.37 5.87 -3.59
C SER A 135 14.86 5.56 -3.65
N LEU A 136 15.64 6.13 -2.74
CA LEU A 136 17.08 5.92 -2.70
C LEU A 136 17.43 4.51 -2.19
N SER A 137 16.66 3.94 -1.26
CA SER A 137 16.87 2.57 -0.75
C SER A 137 16.65 1.53 -1.86
N ASN A 138 15.56 1.66 -2.61
CA ASN A 138 15.24 0.78 -3.73
C ASN A 138 16.27 0.88 -4.85
N SER A 139 16.67 2.10 -5.21
CA SER A 139 17.69 2.34 -6.24
C SER A 139 19.03 1.70 -5.86
N LEU A 140 19.49 1.94 -4.63
CA LEU A 140 20.74 1.37 -4.14
C LEU A 140 20.66 -0.16 -3.97
N MET A 141 19.49 -0.75 -3.68
CA MET A 141 19.30 -2.19 -3.70
C MET A 141 19.54 -2.75 -5.11
N VAL A 142 18.95 -2.14 -6.14
CA VAL A 142 19.14 -2.54 -7.54
C VAL A 142 20.60 -2.43 -7.95
N LEU A 143 21.28 -1.33 -7.56
CA LEU A 143 22.71 -1.15 -7.80
C LEU A 143 23.55 -2.23 -7.08
N ALA A 144 23.20 -2.59 -5.85
CA ALA A 144 23.89 -3.61 -5.07
C ALA A 144 23.72 -5.01 -5.68
N VAL A 145 22.52 -5.34 -6.17
CA VAL A 145 22.25 -6.59 -6.90
C VAL A 145 23.05 -6.64 -8.20
N GLY A 146 23.04 -5.56 -9.00
CA GLY A 146 23.86 -5.46 -10.20
C GLY A 146 25.36 -5.58 -9.90
N SER A 147 25.83 -4.95 -8.84
CA SER A 147 27.25 -4.94 -8.47
C SER A 147 27.72 -6.32 -7.99
N SER A 148 26.83 -7.05 -7.31
CA SER A 148 27.07 -8.44 -6.91
C SER A 148 27.21 -9.36 -8.13
N LEU A 149 26.30 -9.24 -9.10
CA LEU A 149 26.35 -9.98 -10.36
C LEU A 149 27.60 -9.66 -11.19
N LEU A 150 27.96 -8.38 -11.29
CA LEU A 150 29.16 -7.94 -12.00
C LEU A 150 30.44 -8.47 -11.32
N SER A 151 30.48 -8.47 -9.99
CA SER A 151 31.62 -9.01 -9.22
C SER A 151 31.80 -10.51 -9.48
N ILE A 152 30.71 -11.29 -9.45
CA ILE A 152 30.73 -12.72 -9.80
C ILE A 152 31.21 -12.91 -11.24
N TRP A 153 30.72 -12.09 -12.18
CA TRP A 153 31.11 -12.15 -13.58
C TRP A 153 32.61 -11.89 -13.75
N TYR A 154 33.13 -10.87 -13.08
CA TYR A 154 34.54 -10.50 -13.16
C TYR A 154 35.46 -11.58 -12.58
N LEU A 155 35.12 -12.11 -11.40
CA LEU A 155 35.86 -13.22 -10.77
C LEU A 155 35.87 -14.47 -11.66
N LYS A 156 34.74 -14.81 -12.29
CA LYS A 156 34.66 -15.94 -13.21
C LYS A 156 35.52 -15.75 -14.47
N LYS A 157 35.63 -14.52 -14.96
CA LYS A 157 36.49 -14.18 -16.12
C LYS A 157 37.98 -14.12 -15.77
N ARG A 158 38.31 -13.97 -14.49
CA ARG A 158 39.68 -13.85 -13.97
C ARG A 158 39.88 -14.80 -12.77
N PRO A 159 39.82 -16.12 -12.98
CA PRO A 159 39.95 -17.09 -11.88
C PRO A 159 41.33 -17.06 -11.20
N ASP A 160 42.33 -16.51 -11.88
CA ASP A 160 43.71 -16.30 -11.45
C ASP A 160 43.93 -14.95 -10.72
N LEU A 161 42.86 -14.18 -10.47
CA LEU A 161 42.95 -12.87 -9.85
C LEU A 161 43.61 -12.97 -8.45
N ASN A 162 44.70 -12.24 -8.25
CA ASN A 162 45.40 -12.20 -6.97
C ASN A 162 44.46 -11.75 -5.84
N TRP A 163 44.60 -12.35 -4.64
CA TRP A 163 43.80 -12.06 -3.45
C TRP A 163 43.69 -10.56 -3.13
N ARG A 164 44.73 -9.76 -3.40
CA ARG A 164 44.68 -8.30 -3.17
C ARG A 164 43.62 -7.61 -4.04
N TYR A 165 43.54 -7.99 -5.31
CA TYR A 165 42.52 -7.46 -6.22
C TYR A 165 41.13 -8.00 -5.91
N GLN A 166 41.04 -9.22 -5.35
CA GLN A 166 39.78 -9.74 -4.84
C GLN A 166 39.27 -8.96 -3.63
N ILE A 167 40.15 -8.62 -2.69
CA ILE A 167 39.80 -7.73 -1.57
C ILE A 167 39.39 -6.36 -2.10
N LEU A 168 40.12 -5.78 -3.06
CA LEU A 168 39.75 -4.51 -3.67
C LEU A 168 38.36 -4.57 -4.32
N LEU A 169 38.06 -5.64 -5.04
CA LEU A 169 36.74 -5.87 -5.64
C LEU A 169 35.65 -5.99 -4.56
N ALA A 170 35.92 -6.75 -3.50
CA ALA A 170 35.01 -6.88 -2.34
C ALA A 170 34.80 -5.53 -1.65
N SER A 171 35.85 -4.74 -1.45
CA SER A 171 35.76 -3.38 -0.89
C SER A 171 34.94 -2.47 -1.79
N GLY A 172 35.10 -2.54 -3.11
CA GLY A 172 34.26 -1.82 -4.07
C GLY A 172 32.78 -2.20 -3.94
N LEU A 173 32.48 -3.49 -3.77
CA LEU A 173 31.12 -3.96 -3.51
C LEU A 173 30.57 -3.44 -2.17
N LEU A 174 31.39 -3.48 -1.11
CA LEU A 174 31.02 -2.96 0.20
C LEU A 174 30.76 -1.45 0.18
N LEU A 175 31.47 -0.68 -0.65
CA LEU A 175 31.20 0.75 -0.84
C LEU A 175 29.81 1.02 -1.46
N VAL A 176 29.25 0.09 -2.23
CA VAL A 176 27.88 0.17 -2.75
C VAL A 176 26.87 -0.21 -1.67
N PHE A 177 27.14 -1.29 -0.91
CA PHE A 177 26.26 -1.74 0.17
C PHE A 177 26.26 -0.82 1.39
N PHE A 178 27.32 -0.05 1.62
CA PHE A 178 27.40 0.88 2.75
C PHE A 178 26.29 1.94 2.75
N PRO A 179 26.13 2.80 1.73
CA PRO A 179 25.05 3.77 1.72
C PRO A 179 23.67 3.10 1.74
N TRP A 180 23.52 1.94 1.10
CA TRP A 180 22.27 1.18 1.14
C TRP A 180 21.92 0.67 2.54
N GLY A 181 22.89 0.09 3.26
CA GLY A 181 22.69 -0.40 4.63
C GLY A 181 22.37 0.73 5.59
N PHE A 182 23.00 1.90 5.42
CA PHE A 182 22.85 3.08 6.27
C PHE A 182 21.74 4.04 5.85
N ILE A 183 20.80 3.59 5.00
CA ILE A 183 19.60 4.37 4.69
C ILE A 183 18.40 3.96 5.55
N ARG A 184 18.31 2.69 5.96
CA ARG A 184 17.20 2.12 6.72
C ARG A 184 17.70 0.99 7.62
N ASP A 185 17.25 0.95 8.87
CA ASP A 185 17.69 -0.06 9.84
C ASP A 185 17.40 -1.53 9.40
N PRO A 186 16.25 -1.86 8.77
CA PRO A 186 15.99 -3.22 8.27
C PRO A 186 17.03 -3.74 7.29
N ASN A 187 17.72 -2.86 6.54
CA ASN A 187 18.74 -3.28 5.57
C ASN A 187 19.94 -3.94 6.27
N GLY A 188 20.25 -3.56 7.51
CA GLY A 188 21.31 -4.21 8.29
C GLY A 188 21.03 -5.69 8.53
N TYR A 189 19.79 -6.06 8.82
CA TYR A 189 19.40 -7.46 9.02
C TYR A 189 19.48 -8.27 7.73
N PHE A 190 19.16 -7.66 6.58
CA PHE A 190 19.38 -8.28 5.28
C PHE A 190 20.88 -8.56 5.04
N LEU A 191 21.77 -7.59 5.33
CA LEU A 191 23.21 -7.78 5.22
C LEU A 191 23.72 -8.93 6.11
N LEU A 192 23.22 -9.03 7.34
CA LEU A 192 23.54 -10.14 8.25
C LEU A 192 23.07 -11.48 7.67
N GLY A 193 21.85 -11.52 7.11
CA GLY A 193 21.31 -12.70 6.42
C GLY A 193 22.21 -13.12 5.25
N CYS A 194 22.66 -12.17 4.42
CA CYS A 194 23.61 -12.45 3.34
C CYS A 194 24.92 -13.00 3.89
N ALA A 195 25.49 -12.40 4.93
CA ALA A 195 26.74 -12.87 5.54
C ALA A 195 26.59 -14.32 6.04
N GLY A 196 25.49 -14.64 6.72
CA GLY A 196 25.17 -15.98 7.19
C GLY A 196 25.06 -16.99 6.04
N LEU A 197 24.31 -16.68 4.99
CA LEU A 197 24.15 -17.57 3.83
C LEU A 197 25.47 -17.79 3.07
N ILE A 198 26.28 -16.75 2.90
CA ILE A 198 27.60 -16.87 2.27
C ILE A 198 28.54 -17.72 3.16
N ALA A 199 28.52 -17.52 4.49
CA ALA A 199 29.32 -18.30 5.42
C ALA A 199 28.91 -19.78 5.43
N ILE A 200 27.61 -20.08 5.44
CA ILE A 200 27.07 -21.45 5.29
C ILE A 200 27.51 -22.04 3.95
N GLY A 201 27.42 -21.26 2.86
CA GLY A 201 27.87 -21.67 1.54
C GLY A 201 29.36 -22.03 1.52
N LEU A 202 30.21 -21.22 2.14
CA LEU A 202 31.65 -21.49 2.30
C LEU A 202 31.92 -22.74 3.13
N ALA A 203 31.22 -22.92 4.25
CA ALA A 203 31.37 -24.06 5.14
C ALA A 203 30.86 -25.36 4.51
N GLY A 204 29.70 -25.35 3.85
CA GLY A 204 29.14 -26.50 3.14
C GLY A 204 29.93 -26.87 1.89
N ALA A 205 30.47 -25.85 1.19
CA ALA A 205 31.40 -26.07 0.09
C ALA A 205 32.77 -26.56 0.53
N TRP A 206 33.04 -26.74 1.83
CA TRP A 206 34.31 -27.28 2.31
C TRP A 206 34.62 -28.67 1.73
N TRP A 207 33.60 -29.49 1.44
CA TRP A 207 33.78 -30.75 0.73
C TRP A 207 34.20 -30.55 -0.75
N LYS A 208 33.70 -29.48 -1.40
CA LYS A 208 34.08 -29.07 -2.76
C LYS A 208 35.06 -27.89 -2.76
N TRP A 209 35.87 -27.74 -1.71
CA TRP A 209 36.68 -26.53 -1.45
C TRP A 209 37.59 -26.16 -2.61
N ARG A 210 38.04 -27.12 -3.41
CA ARG A 210 38.85 -26.85 -4.62
C ARG A 210 38.18 -25.89 -5.61
N THR A 211 36.85 -25.88 -5.71
CA THR A 211 36.12 -25.03 -6.66
C THR A 211 36.00 -23.57 -6.18
N PHE A 212 35.86 -23.35 -4.87
CA PHE A 212 35.63 -22.01 -4.30
C PHE A 212 36.88 -21.38 -3.67
N ARG A 213 37.95 -22.16 -3.45
CA ARG A 213 39.25 -21.69 -2.94
C ARG A 213 39.78 -20.44 -3.65
N PRO A 214 39.64 -20.28 -4.98
CA PRO A 214 40.13 -19.07 -5.64
C PRO A 214 39.42 -17.80 -5.14
N TYR A 215 38.17 -17.88 -4.69
CA TYR A 215 37.35 -16.71 -4.33
C TYR A 215 37.24 -16.46 -2.82
N THR A 216 37.92 -17.26 -1.99
CA THR A 216 37.83 -17.18 -0.53
C THR A 216 38.17 -15.79 0.03
N PRO A 217 39.22 -15.08 -0.43
CA PRO A 217 39.51 -13.72 0.05
C PRO A 217 38.34 -12.75 -0.18
N PHE A 218 37.77 -12.76 -1.39
CA PHE A 218 36.60 -11.93 -1.71
C PHE A 218 35.44 -12.21 -0.76
N LEU A 219 35.06 -13.48 -0.60
CA LEU A 219 33.90 -13.89 0.19
C LEU A 219 34.07 -13.57 1.68
N ILE A 220 35.27 -13.81 2.24
CA ILE A 220 35.58 -13.46 3.64
C ILE A 220 35.50 -11.95 3.86
N THR A 221 36.05 -11.15 2.95
CA THR A 221 35.97 -9.68 3.06
C THR A 221 34.51 -9.21 3.02
N VAL A 222 33.68 -9.76 2.13
CA VAL A 222 32.24 -9.44 2.07
C VAL A 222 31.53 -9.83 3.37
N ILE A 223 31.77 -11.04 3.91
CA ILE A 223 31.18 -11.48 5.18
C ILE A 223 31.55 -10.53 6.33
N ILE A 224 32.84 -10.23 6.50
CA ILE A 224 33.32 -9.33 7.56
C ILE A 224 32.71 -7.94 7.40
N GLY A 225 32.68 -7.41 6.17
CA GLY A 225 32.10 -6.11 5.87
C GLY A 225 30.61 -6.03 6.21
N PHE A 226 29.82 -7.04 5.83
CA PHE A 226 28.39 -7.10 6.14
C PHE A 226 28.12 -7.23 7.65
N ILE A 227 28.89 -8.07 8.36
CA ILE A 227 28.79 -8.19 9.82
C ILE A 227 29.13 -6.85 10.50
N ALA A 228 30.20 -6.19 10.05
CA ALA A 228 30.60 -4.90 10.59
C ALA A 228 29.54 -3.80 10.37
N MET A 229 28.94 -3.75 9.17
CA MET A 229 27.84 -2.82 8.86
C MET A 229 26.60 -3.11 9.73
N PHE A 230 26.16 -4.37 9.81
CA PHE A 230 25.06 -4.76 10.68
C PHE A 230 25.32 -4.37 12.14
N TRP A 231 26.52 -4.66 12.64
CA TRP A 231 26.88 -4.33 14.01
C TRP A 231 26.85 -2.82 14.25
N GLY A 232 27.40 -2.01 13.33
CA GLY A 232 27.35 -0.55 13.40
C GLY A 232 25.92 0.00 13.36
N LEU A 233 25.07 -0.51 12.45
CA LEU A 233 23.67 -0.13 12.34
C LEU A 233 22.88 -0.46 13.61
N ASN A 234 22.94 -1.71 14.07
CA ASN A 234 22.21 -2.14 15.26
C ASN A 234 22.71 -1.42 16.52
N ARG A 235 24.02 -1.12 16.61
CA ARG A 235 24.58 -0.35 17.72
C ARG A 235 24.07 1.09 17.71
N THR A 236 24.11 1.76 16.57
CA THR A 236 23.61 3.14 16.45
C THR A 236 22.10 3.22 16.70
N ALA A 237 21.32 2.32 16.13
CA ALA A 237 19.88 2.22 16.38
C ALA A 237 19.55 2.00 17.86
N SER A 238 20.34 1.19 18.56
CA SER A 238 20.13 0.92 19.99
C SER A 238 20.50 2.12 20.87
N ILE A 239 21.52 2.90 20.50
CA ILE A 239 21.99 4.05 21.28
C ILE A 239 20.93 5.16 21.37
N VAL A 240 20.25 5.45 20.26
CA VAL A 240 19.19 6.48 20.22
C VAL A 240 17.79 5.91 20.33
N GLY A 241 17.64 4.58 20.33
CA GLY A 241 16.32 3.96 20.44
C GLY A 241 15.48 4.09 19.18
N ARG A 242 16.07 3.99 17.97
CA ARG A 242 15.31 4.00 16.69
C ARG A 242 14.26 2.90 16.58
N TRP A 243 14.37 1.86 17.42
CA TRP A 243 13.42 0.75 17.51
C TRP A 243 12.18 1.07 18.36
N LYS A 244 12.21 2.11 19.21
CA LYS A 244 11.12 2.43 20.14
C LYS A 244 9.82 2.82 19.42
N PRO A 245 9.82 3.67 18.37
CA PRO A 245 8.59 3.99 17.64
C PRO A 245 7.84 2.76 17.14
N SER A 246 8.57 1.75 16.65
CA SER A 246 7.96 0.48 16.25
C SER A 246 7.31 -0.27 17.41
N ILE A 247 7.90 -0.24 18.62
CA ILE A 247 7.29 -0.86 19.81
C ILE A 247 6.02 -0.12 20.22
N TYR A 248 6.03 1.21 20.25
CA TYR A 248 4.85 2.02 20.55
C TYR A 248 3.70 1.71 19.58
N ILE A 249 3.98 1.72 18.28
CA ILE A 249 3.00 1.41 17.24
C ILE A 249 2.48 -0.03 17.38
N VAL A 250 3.37 -1.00 17.58
CA VAL A 250 2.95 -2.41 17.74
C VAL A 250 2.12 -2.61 19.00
N THR A 251 2.45 -1.92 20.10
CA THR A 251 1.65 -1.98 21.31
C THR A 251 0.25 -1.43 21.08
N ALA A 252 0.13 -0.23 20.49
CA ALA A 252 -1.15 0.39 20.17
C ALA A 252 -2.00 -0.45 19.19
N GLN A 253 -1.40 -0.94 18.11
CA GLN A 253 -2.11 -1.56 16.98
C GLN A 253 -2.37 -3.07 17.14
N PHE A 254 -1.51 -3.79 17.86
CA PHE A 254 -1.55 -5.26 17.87
C PHE A 254 -1.60 -5.87 19.27
N ILE A 255 -1.02 -5.22 20.28
CA ILE A 255 -0.97 -5.80 21.64
C ILE A 255 -2.21 -5.40 22.43
N LEU A 256 -2.51 -4.09 22.54
CA LEU A 256 -3.64 -3.59 23.32
C LEU A 256 -5.01 -4.09 22.82
N PRO A 257 -5.27 -4.18 21.49
CA PRO A 257 -6.54 -4.68 20.97
C PRO A 257 -6.77 -6.19 21.20
N ASP A 258 -5.71 -6.96 21.44
CA ASP A 258 -5.82 -8.39 21.72
C ASP A 258 -5.66 -8.64 23.23
N PRO A 259 -6.73 -9.01 23.96
CA PRO A 259 -6.65 -9.26 25.40
C PRO A 259 -5.62 -10.33 25.79
N GLU A 260 -5.41 -11.34 24.94
CA GLU A 260 -4.45 -12.41 25.21
C GLU A 260 -3.01 -11.89 25.10
N SER A 261 -2.74 -11.09 24.08
CA SER A 261 -1.45 -10.42 23.92
C SER A 261 -1.23 -9.41 25.04
N THR A 262 -2.21 -8.58 25.38
CA THR A 262 -2.10 -7.64 26.49
C THR A 262 -1.76 -8.36 27.81
N ALA A 263 -2.47 -9.44 28.13
CA ALA A 263 -2.20 -10.24 29.33
C ALA A 263 -0.76 -10.77 29.33
N PHE A 264 -0.28 -11.32 28.20
CA PHE A 264 1.10 -11.75 28.07
C PHE A 264 2.08 -10.62 28.40
N PHE A 265 1.89 -9.42 27.84
CA PHE A 265 2.80 -8.30 28.09
C PHE A 265 2.78 -7.82 29.54
N VAL A 266 1.60 -7.75 30.16
CA VAL A 266 1.42 -7.41 31.59
C VAL A 266 2.13 -8.41 32.49
N ASP A 267 1.96 -9.71 32.22
CA ASP A 267 2.63 -10.79 32.96
C ASP A 267 4.17 -10.71 32.86
N HIS A 268 4.67 -10.12 31.77
CA HIS A 268 6.09 -9.86 31.56
C HIS A 268 6.53 -8.44 32.01
N GLY A 269 5.66 -7.75 32.74
CA GLY A 269 5.92 -6.49 33.44
C GLY A 269 5.73 -5.23 32.61
N MET A 270 4.93 -5.28 31.53
CA MET A 270 4.37 -4.08 30.93
C MET A 270 3.46 -3.36 31.96
N PRO A 271 3.61 -2.04 32.17
CA PRO A 271 2.78 -1.26 33.09
C PRO A 271 1.27 -1.28 32.78
N GLU A 272 0.48 -0.91 33.79
CA GLU A 272 -0.98 -1.09 33.87
C GLU A 272 -1.73 -0.68 32.57
N PRO A 273 -2.50 -1.61 31.95
CA PRO A 273 -3.13 -1.41 30.65
C PRO A 273 -4.11 -0.24 30.61
N ASP A 274 -4.80 0.06 31.71
CA ASP A 274 -5.89 1.05 31.73
C ASP A 274 -5.39 2.45 31.31
N SER A 275 -4.17 2.80 31.71
CA SER A 275 -3.52 4.05 31.28
C SER A 275 -3.10 4.06 29.79
N LEU A 276 -3.00 2.87 29.19
CA LEU A 276 -2.60 2.66 27.80
C LEU A 276 -3.80 2.46 26.86
N ARG A 277 -4.98 2.10 27.37
CA ARG A 277 -6.21 1.85 26.58
C ARG A 277 -6.58 3.02 25.67
N GLN A 278 -6.25 4.26 26.05
CA GLN A 278 -6.45 5.44 25.20
C GLN A 278 -5.67 5.40 23.86
N PHE A 279 -4.67 4.52 23.70
CA PHE A 279 -3.92 4.33 22.46
C PHE A 279 -4.36 3.11 21.65
N GLU A 280 -5.32 2.33 22.15
CA GLU A 280 -5.77 1.10 21.51
C GLU A 280 -6.31 1.36 20.09
N GLY A 281 -5.73 0.69 19.09
CA GLY A 281 -6.12 0.85 17.68
C GLY A 281 -5.69 2.17 17.04
N LEU A 282 -5.05 3.09 17.78
CA LEU A 282 -4.61 4.38 17.27
C LEU A 282 -3.19 4.31 16.69
N LEU A 283 -2.89 5.21 15.75
CA LEU A 283 -1.51 5.51 15.39
C LEU A 283 -0.99 6.53 16.42
N PRO A 284 -0.14 6.10 17.36
CA PRO A 284 0.23 6.95 18.48
C PRO A 284 1.05 8.16 17.99
N PRO A 285 0.86 9.35 18.60
CA PRO A 285 1.72 10.49 18.33
C PRO A 285 3.17 10.16 18.69
N TRP A 286 4.10 10.67 17.89
CA TRP A 286 5.45 10.11 17.79
C TRP A 286 6.31 10.23 19.06
N GLU A 287 6.07 11.17 19.98
CA GLU A 287 7.04 11.40 21.09
C GLU A 287 6.49 11.87 22.46
N SER A 288 5.20 12.13 22.69
CA SER A 288 4.80 12.87 23.92
C SER A 288 3.59 12.39 24.72
N ALA A 289 2.81 11.42 24.25
CA ALA A 289 1.57 11.05 24.94
C ALA A 289 1.67 9.82 25.86
N TRP A 290 2.76 9.04 25.80
CA TRP A 290 2.82 7.76 26.51
C TRP A 290 3.00 7.94 28.03
N PRO A 291 2.28 7.16 28.87
CA PRO A 291 2.47 7.18 30.32
C PRO A 291 3.92 6.93 30.72
N THR A 292 4.44 7.73 31.66
CA THR A 292 5.85 7.68 32.09
C THR A 292 6.32 6.27 32.46
N ALA A 293 5.50 5.50 33.18
CA ALA A 293 5.85 4.14 33.57
C ALA A 293 6.09 3.24 32.35
N TYR A 294 5.25 3.35 31.32
CA TYR A 294 5.38 2.56 30.10
C TYR A 294 6.59 3.02 29.28
N ASP A 295 6.84 4.33 29.19
CA ASP A 295 8.05 4.85 28.54
C ASP A 295 9.33 4.36 29.25
N GLU A 296 9.38 4.40 30.58
CA GLU A 296 10.49 3.83 31.37
C GLU A 296 10.68 2.33 31.13
N TRP A 297 9.58 1.57 31.02
CA TRP A 297 9.62 0.15 30.69
C TRP A 297 10.20 -0.11 29.30
N VAL A 298 9.80 0.67 28.29
CA VAL A 298 10.41 0.64 26.95
C VAL A 298 11.88 1.02 27.02
N ASN A 299 12.22 2.11 27.69
CA ASN A 299 13.58 2.64 27.83
C ASN A 299 14.55 1.70 28.57
N SER A 300 14.03 0.84 29.45
CA SER A 300 14.83 -0.20 30.11
C SER A 300 15.37 -1.28 29.16
N GLY A 301 14.83 -1.35 27.93
CA GLY A 301 15.13 -2.39 26.94
C GLY A 301 14.34 -3.69 27.16
N LYS A 302 13.61 -3.82 28.28
CA LYS A 302 12.78 -4.99 28.58
C LYS A 302 11.69 -5.20 27.52
N ALA A 303 11.08 -4.12 27.03
CA ALA A 303 10.04 -4.21 25.99
C ALA A 303 10.49 -4.96 24.73
N ARG A 304 11.72 -4.73 24.26
CA ARG A 304 12.27 -5.42 23.08
C ARG A 304 12.45 -6.91 23.35
N GLN A 305 12.91 -7.28 24.54
CA GLN A 305 13.06 -8.69 24.92
C GLN A 305 11.69 -9.37 24.98
N VAL A 306 10.73 -8.77 25.70
CA VAL A 306 9.36 -9.29 25.85
C VAL A 306 8.67 -9.41 24.49
N TYR A 307 8.89 -8.47 23.58
CA TYR A 307 8.36 -8.56 22.22
C TYR A 307 8.93 -9.76 21.43
N LEU A 308 10.23 -10.05 21.57
CA LEU A 308 10.81 -11.24 20.95
C LEU A 308 10.28 -12.53 21.57
N GLU A 309 10.12 -12.56 22.90
CA GLU A 309 9.51 -13.69 23.62
C GLU A 309 8.06 -13.90 23.18
N TYR A 310 7.30 -12.83 23.00
CA TYR A 310 5.94 -12.84 22.48
C TYR A 310 5.86 -13.45 21.07
N LEU A 311 6.73 -13.03 20.15
CA LEU A 311 6.76 -13.59 18.78
C LEU A 311 7.13 -15.08 18.77
N LEU A 312 7.95 -15.54 19.73
CA LEU A 312 8.28 -16.96 19.89
C LEU A 312 7.15 -17.74 20.56
N TRP A 313 6.44 -17.13 21.50
CA TRP A 313 5.27 -17.73 22.15
C TRP A 313 4.12 -17.94 21.15
N LYS A 314 3.83 -16.94 20.31
CA LYS A 314 2.91 -17.07 19.16
C LYS A 314 3.62 -17.54 17.88
N ALA A 315 4.69 -18.36 17.95
CA ALA A 315 5.52 -18.66 16.77
C ALA A 315 4.76 -19.17 15.53
N PRO A 316 3.84 -20.16 15.62
CA PRO A 316 3.11 -20.63 14.44
C PRO A 316 2.28 -19.53 13.79
N GLU A 317 1.56 -18.75 14.60
CA GLU A 317 0.78 -17.62 14.12
C GLU A 317 1.68 -16.53 13.56
N SER A 318 2.74 -16.17 14.28
CA SER A 318 3.68 -15.13 13.90
C SER A 318 4.33 -15.40 12.55
N LEU A 319 4.65 -16.66 12.27
CA LEU A 319 5.20 -17.05 10.98
C LEU A 319 4.14 -17.02 9.85
N ILE A 320 2.89 -17.37 10.14
CA ILE A 320 1.87 -17.53 9.10
C ILE A 320 1.16 -16.21 8.78
N THR A 321 1.01 -15.30 9.74
CA THR A 321 0.24 -14.05 9.57
C THR A 321 0.71 -13.19 8.39
N PRO A 322 2.01 -12.93 8.18
CA PRO A 322 2.47 -12.20 6.99
C PRO A 322 2.06 -12.86 5.66
N LEU A 323 1.92 -14.19 5.65
CA LEU A 323 1.47 -14.96 4.48
C LEU A 323 -0.05 -14.92 4.31
N LYS A 324 -0.83 -14.82 5.40
CA LYS A 324 -2.28 -14.59 5.32
C LYS A 324 -2.57 -13.23 4.68
N HIS A 325 -1.76 -12.23 5.01
CA HIS A 325 -1.87 -10.87 4.49
C HIS A 325 -0.92 -10.58 3.33
N TRP A 326 -0.54 -11.60 2.56
CA TRP A 326 0.47 -11.51 1.50
C TRP A 326 0.16 -10.39 0.48
N ARG A 327 -1.10 -10.03 0.25
CA ARG A 327 -1.47 -8.93 -0.67
C ARG A 327 -0.93 -7.59 -0.19
N LEU A 328 -1.05 -7.28 1.10
CA LEU A 328 -0.52 -6.03 1.68
C LEU A 328 1.00 -5.92 1.55
N ILE A 329 1.70 -7.06 1.38
CA ILE A 329 3.17 -7.09 1.32
C ILE A 329 3.71 -7.23 -0.12
N TYR A 330 3.10 -8.09 -0.94
CA TYR A 330 3.60 -8.40 -2.29
C TYR A 330 2.80 -7.71 -3.41
N ALA A 331 1.74 -6.98 -3.05
CA ALA A 331 0.96 -6.10 -3.92
C ALA A 331 0.38 -4.94 -3.08
N PRO A 332 1.23 -4.15 -2.39
CA PRO A 332 0.76 -3.07 -1.52
C PRO A 332 -0.07 -2.08 -2.34
N ASP A 333 -1.19 -1.64 -1.76
CA ASP A 333 -1.94 -0.52 -2.32
C ASP A 333 -1.24 0.77 -1.93
N LEU A 334 -0.79 1.53 -2.94
CA LEU A 334 -0.06 2.78 -2.74
C LEU A 334 -0.92 4.00 -3.03
N GLN A 335 -2.24 3.83 -3.15
CA GLN A 335 -3.17 4.92 -3.46
C GLN A 335 -3.06 6.08 -2.46
N GLY A 336 -2.99 5.79 -1.16
CA GLY A 336 -2.85 6.79 -0.10
C GLY A 336 -1.52 7.57 -0.09
N TRP A 337 -0.56 7.23 -0.96
CA TRP A 337 0.74 7.90 -1.05
C TRP A 337 0.85 8.86 -2.25
N GLY A 338 -0.28 9.35 -2.77
CA GLY A 338 -0.31 10.30 -3.89
C GLY A 338 -0.35 9.66 -5.28
N LYS A 339 -0.67 8.36 -5.38
CA LYS A 339 -0.78 7.66 -6.68
C LYS A 339 -1.82 8.31 -7.61
N HIS A 340 -2.89 8.88 -7.04
CA HIS A 340 -3.96 9.55 -7.80
C HIS A 340 -3.55 10.93 -8.33
N GLU A 341 -2.64 11.62 -7.64
CA GLU A 341 -2.17 12.96 -8.01
C GLU A 341 -1.19 12.91 -9.19
N ILE A 342 -0.47 11.81 -9.35
CA ILE A 342 0.41 11.61 -10.50
C ILE A 342 -0.42 11.11 -11.69
N GLN A 343 -0.78 12.04 -12.58
CA GLN A 343 -1.18 11.68 -13.95
C GLN A 343 -0.03 10.89 -14.61
N ALA A 344 -0.14 9.57 -14.56
CA ALA A 344 0.84 8.65 -15.10
C ALA A 344 0.76 8.65 -16.62
N ALA A 345 1.90 8.69 -17.30
CA ALA A 345 1.92 8.47 -18.73
C ALA A 345 1.41 7.05 -19.07
N PHE A 346 0.89 6.84 -20.28
CA PHE A 346 0.40 5.53 -20.72
C PHE A 346 1.39 4.38 -20.43
N LEU A 347 2.69 4.62 -20.65
CA LEU A 347 3.72 3.62 -20.39
C LEU A 347 3.86 3.29 -18.90
N GLU A 348 3.85 4.30 -18.03
CA GLU A 348 3.93 4.09 -16.58
C GLU A 348 2.72 3.30 -16.08
N LYS A 349 1.52 3.69 -16.51
CA LYS A 349 0.28 2.97 -16.18
C LYS A 349 0.32 1.52 -16.69
N PHE A 350 0.77 1.32 -17.93
CA PHE A 350 0.91 -0.02 -18.50
C PHE A 350 1.88 -0.89 -17.67
N PHE A 351 3.05 -0.37 -17.32
CA PHE A 351 4.03 -1.11 -16.52
C PHE A 351 3.56 -1.31 -15.08
N ASP A 352 2.85 -0.35 -14.49
CA ASP A 352 2.24 -0.51 -13.19
C ASP A 352 1.22 -1.65 -13.25
N GLU A 353 0.16 -1.52 -14.04
CA GLU A 353 -0.94 -2.50 -14.08
C GLU A 353 -0.52 -3.92 -14.52
N ASN A 354 0.40 -4.03 -15.47
CA ASN A 354 0.73 -5.32 -16.09
C ASN A 354 2.02 -5.95 -15.56
N VAL A 355 2.94 -5.17 -15.00
CA VAL A 355 4.26 -5.66 -14.56
C VAL A 355 4.45 -5.49 -13.05
N TYR A 356 4.03 -4.37 -12.49
CA TYR A 356 4.26 -4.07 -11.07
C TYR A 356 3.10 -4.50 -10.16
N THR A 357 1.85 -4.17 -10.46
CA THR A 357 0.65 -4.53 -9.70
C THR A 357 -0.22 -5.62 -10.34
N PRO A 358 0.30 -6.58 -11.14
CA PRO A 358 -0.61 -7.54 -11.73
C PRO A 358 -1.27 -8.35 -10.61
N THR A 359 -2.57 -8.60 -10.77
CA THR A 359 -3.37 -9.48 -9.91
C THR A 359 -2.53 -10.70 -9.53
N GLY A 360 -2.51 -11.10 -8.26
CA GLY A 360 -1.59 -12.11 -7.71
C GLY A 360 -1.38 -13.37 -8.54
N PHE A 361 -2.33 -13.72 -9.40
CA PHE A 361 -2.20 -14.75 -10.41
C PHE A 361 -0.89 -14.69 -11.23
N TRP A 362 -0.52 -13.54 -11.82
CA TRP A 362 0.69 -13.46 -12.67
C TRP A 362 1.97 -13.74 -11.89
N LEU A 363 2.07 -13.16 -10.69
CA LEU A 363 3.24 -13.31 -9.86
C LEU A 363 3.36 -14.75 -9.33
N ILE A 364 2.23 -15.40 -9.01
CA ILE A 364 2.17 -16.82 -8.66
C ILE A 364 2.55 -17.70 -9.87
N SER A 365 2.00 -17.43 -11.05
CA SER A 365 2.34 -18.16 -12.28
C SER A 365 3.83 -18.04 -12.62
N LEU A 366 4.41 -16.85 -12.45
CA LEU A 366 5.80 -16.61 -12.79
C LEU A 366 6.76 -17.19 -11.74
N LEU A 367 6.37 -17.18 -10.45
CA LEU A 367 7.05 -17.96 -9.40
C LEU A 367 6.98 -19.46 -9.69
N PHE A 368 5.82 -19.98 -10.08
CA PHE A 368 5.64 -21.39 -10.41
C PHE A 368 6.49 -21.81 -11.60
N VAL A 369 6.46 -21.05 -12.70
CA VAL A 369 7.33 -21.27 -13.88
C VAL A 369 8.80 -21.20 -13.49
N THR A 370 9.16 -20.25 -12.63
CA THR A 370 10.51 -20.12 -12.11
C THR A 370 10.91 -21.37 -11.32
N ILE A 371 10.08 -21.85 -10.40
CA ILE A 371 10.33 -23.07 -9.61
C ILE A 371 10.47 -24.30 -10.52
N LEU A 372 9.61 -24.45 -11.54
CA LEU A 372 9.71 -25.55 -12.50
C LEU A 372 11.01 -25.50 -13.31
N LEU A 373 11.39 -24.33 -13.81
CA LEU A 373 12.65 -24.12 -14.53
C LEU A 373 13.87 -24.38 -13.63
N LEU A 374 13.84 -23.90 -12.39
CA LEU A 374 14.87 -24.16 -11.38
C LEU A 374 15.02 -25.65 -11.12
N SER A 375 13.90 -26.34 -10.88
CA SER A 375 13.87 -27.77 -10.59
C SER A 375 14.42 -28.57 -11.77
N TYR A 376 14.03 -28.21 -12.99
CA TYR A 376 14.58 -28.80 -14.21
C TYR A 376 16.09 -28.56 -14.32
N LEU A 377 16.57 -27.33 -14.14
CA LEU A 377 17.99 -26.99 -14.33
C LEU A 377 18.89 -27.57 -13.24
N ILE A 378 18.40 -27.65 -11.99
CA ILE A 378 19.05 -28.39 -10.90
C ILE A 378 19.18 -29.87 -11.27
N SER A 379 18.13 -30.48 -11.83
CA SER A 379 18.18 -31.87 -12.29
C SER A 379 19.22 -32.12 -13.39
N GLN A 380 19.52 -31.10 -14.20
CA GLN A 380 20.53 -31.17 -15.26
C GLN A 380 21.95 -30.82 -14.77
N ALA A 381 22.13 -30.52 -13.48
CA ALA A 381 23.38 -29.99 -12.91
C ALA A 381 23.94 -28.77 -13.67
N ALA A 382 23.06 -28.00 -14.33
CA ALA A 382 23.41 -26.89 -15.22
C ALA A 382 23.33 -25.53 -14.52
N TYR A 383 23.65 -25.47 -13.22
CA TYR A 383 23.61 -24.22 -12.47
C TYR A 383 24.85 -23.36 -12.76
N THR A 384 24.70 -22.05 -12.64
CA THR A 384 25.82 -21.09 -12.73
C THR A 384 25.95 -20.33 -11.42
N GLU A 385 27.14 -19.82 -11.14
CA GLU A 385 27.44 -19.06 -9.92
C GLU A 385 26.56 -17.80 -9.78
N TYR A 386 26.06 -17.26 -10.90
CA TYR A 386 25.14 -16.12 -10.92
C TYR A 386 23.82 -16.39 -10.20
N TRP A 387 23.43 -17.66 -10.05
CA TRP A 387 22.19 -18.07 -9.39
C TRP A 387 22.23 -17.83 -7.88
N LEU A 388 23.42 -17.65 -7.31
CA LEU A 388 23.58 -17.35 -5.89
C LEU A 388 22.86 -16.06 -5.50
N VAL A 389 22.89 -15.04 -6.37
CA VAL A 389 22.27 -13.73 -6.10
C VAL A 389 20.74 -13.85 -5.96
N PRO A 390 19.98 -14.32 -6.96
CA PRO A 390 18.54 -14.49 -6.81
C PRO A 390 18.16 -15.54 -5.76
N LEU A 391 18.99 -16.55 -5.50
CA LEU A 391 18.74 -17.49 -4.41
C LEU A 391 18.83 -16.83 -3.03
N ILE A 392 19.86 -16.01 -2.78
CA ILE A 392 19.98 -15.24 -1.54
C ILE A 392 18.80 -14.27 -1.41
N LEU A 393 18.44 -13.55 -2.49
CA LEU A 393 17.27 -12.67 -2.48
C LEU A 393 15.98 -13.44 -2.18
N LEU A 394 15.79 -14.64 -2.73
CA LEU A 394 14.61 -15.46 -2.45
C LEU A 394 14.56 -15.91 -0.99
N ILE A 395 15.67 -16.44 -0.47
CA ILE A 395 15.75 -16.95 0.91
C ILE A 395 15.51 -15.83 1.93
N LEU A 396 16.06 -14.64 1.67
CA LEU A 396 15.91 -13.47 2.54
C LEU A 396 14.60 -12.70 2.32
N LEU A 397 13.78 -13.10 1.35
CA LEU A 397 12.50 -12.44 1.07
C LEU A 397 11.58 -12.55 2.28
N TYR A 398 11.38 -13.77 2.78
CA TYR A 398 10.47 -14.01 3.90
C TYR A 398 10.96 -13.40 5.23
N PRO A 399 12.24 -13.50 5.63
CA PRO A 399 12.74 -12.77 6.79
C PRO A 399 12.49 -11.26 6.73
N LEU A 400 12.63 -10.64 5.54
CA LEU A 400 12.34 -9.21 5.37
C LEU A 400 10.83 -8.92 5.46
N THR A 401 9.99 -9.74 4.82
CA THR A 401 8.53 -9.72 4.96
C THR A 401 8.11 -9.79 6.43
N PHE A 402 8.65 -10.75 7.18
CA PHE A 402 8.38 -10.95 8.59
C PHE A 402 8.76 -9.70 9.39
N MET A 403 9.95 -9.14 9.17
CA MET A 403 10.38 -7.93 9.86
C MET A 403 9.48 -6.74 9.55
N ILE A 404 9.11 -6.49 8.29
CA ILE A 404 8.24 -5.37 7.93
C ILE A 404 6.88 -5.49 8.60
N TRP A 405 6.26 -6.67 8.52
CA TRP A 405 4.96 -6.92 9.15
C TRP A 405 4.97 -6.63 10.66
N TYR A 406 5.99 -7.12 11.37
CA TYR A 406 6.09 -6.98 12.82
C TYR A 406 6.78 -5.69 13.30
N SER A 407 7.15 -4.77 12.40
CA SER A 407 7.78 -3.50 12.78
C SER A 407 7.04 -2.25 12.27
N SER A 408 6.05 -2.43 11.38
CA SER A 408 5.47 -1.35 10.56
C SER A 408 3.95 -1.22 10.71
N GLY A 409 3.42 -1.35 11.93
CA GLY A 409 1.97 -1.49 12.17
C GLY A 409 1.07 -0.47 11.46
N GLY A 410 1.53 0.76 11.23
CA GLY A 410 0.75 1.80 10.54
C GLY A 410 1.01 2.01 9.05
N HIS A 411 2.14 1.53 8.51
CA HIS A 411 2.59 1.85 7.13
C HIS A 411 3.19 0.64 6.43
N THR A 412 2.59 -0.53 6.66
CA THR A 412 3.08 -1.81 6.12
C THR A 412 3.15 -1.79 4.59
N ASP A 413 2.20 -1.14 3.94
CA ASP A 413 2.13 -0.91 2.49
C ASP A 413 3.36 -0.16 1.93
N ARG A 414 3.74 0.97 2.54
CA ARG A 414 4.92 1.75 2.18
C ARG A 414 6.18 0.93 2.33
N HIS A 415 6.32 0.24 3.46
CA HIS A 415 7.54 -0.52 3.77
C HIS A 415 7.65 -1.83 3.00
N ALA A 416 6.52 -2.41 2.61
CA ALA A 416 6.42 -3.57 1.74
C ALA A 416 7.01 -3.35 0.34
N LEU A 417 7.13 -2.11 -0.12
CA LEU A 417 7.72 -1.75 -1.41
C LEU A 417 9.10 -2.38 -1.66
N THR A 418 9.95 -2.43 -0.63
CA THR A 418 11.30 -3.04 -0.75
C THR A 418 11.22 -4.55 -0.97
N VAL A 419 10.36 -5.24 -0.22
CA VAL A 419 10.09 -6.69 -0.38
C VAL A 419 9.51 -6.98 -1.75
N ASN A 420 8.56 -6.14 -2.16
CA ASN A 420 7.90 -6.20 -3.45
C ASN A 420 8.91 -6.11 -4.61
N LEU A 421 9.84 -5.16 -4.53
CA LEU A 421 10.92 -4.98 -5.49
C LEU A 421 11.91 -6.17 -5.44
N GLN A 422 12.33 -6.61 -4.26
CA GLN A 422 13.21 -7.77 -4.08
C GLN A 422 12.65 -9.03 -4.75
N LEU A 423 11.35 -9.28 -4.58
CA LEU A 423 10.66 -10.40 -5.23
C LEU A 423 10.69 -10.27 -6.76
N ARG A 424 10.38 -9.09 -7.32
CA ARG A 424 10.40 -8.84 -8.77
C ARG A 424 11.80 -9.00 -9.36
N LEU A 425 12.83 -8.51 -8.68
CA LEU A 425 14.23 -8.70 -9.08
C LEU A 425 14.62 -10.18 -9.04
N THR A 426 14.27 -10.90 -7.98
CA THR A 426 14.53 -12.34 -7.83
C THR A 426 13.94 -13.13 -9.00
N VAL A 427 12.67 -12.85 -9.29
CA VAL A 427 11.89 -13.49 -10.32
C VAL A 427 12.46 -13.18 -11.72
N LEU A 428 12.75 -11.90 -12.00
CA LEU A 428 13.36 -11.46 -13.27
C LEU A 428 14.71 -12.14 -13.50
N LEU A 429 15.56 -12.20 -12.47
CA LEU A 429 16.87 -12.83 -12.55
C LEU A 429 16.75 -14.33 -12.83
N PHE A 430 15.91 -15.05 -12.09
CA PHE A 430 15.74 -16.47 -12.34
C PHE A 430 15.18 -16.76 -13.73
N LEU A 431 14.22 -15.96 -14.21
CA LEU A 431 13.64 -16.12 -15.54
C LEU A 431 14.72 -16.02 -16.63
N PHE A 432 15.47 -14.91 -16.68
CA PHE A 432 16.45 -14.70 -17.73
C PHE A 432 17.65 -15.65 -17.65
N LEU A 433 18.16 -15.93 -16.44
CA LEU A 433 19.26 -16.88 -16.25
C LEU A 433 18.86 -18.31 -16.61
N SER A 434 17.61 -18.71 -16.33
CA SER A 434 17.08 -20.02 -16.69
C SER A 434 16.88 -20.15 -18.19
N MET A 435 16.28 -19.14 -18.83
CA MET A 435 16.09 -19.11 -20.28
C MET A 435 17.42 -19.17 -21.03
N ASP A 436 18.42 -18.40 -20.61
CA ASP A 436 19.75 -18.40 -21.24
C ASP A 436 20.44 -19.75 -21.12
N THR A 437 20.41 -20.35 -19.93
CA THR A 437 20.93 -21.71 -19.69
C THR A 437 20.21 -22.74 -20.55
N PHE A 438 18.87 -22.69 -20.61
CA PHE A 438 18.07 -23.60 -21.43
C PHE A 438 18.42 -23.50 -22.93
N LEU A 439 18.56 -22.27 -23.45
CA LEU A 439 18.93 -22.05 -24.85
C LEU A 439 20.35 -22.55 -25.15
N LYS A 440 21.31 -22.40 -24.22
CA LYS A 440 22.65 -22.98 -24.34
C LYS A 440 22.58 -24.50 -24.42
N LEU A 441 21.90 -25.15 -23.47
CA LEU A 441 21.72 -26.60 -23.47
C LEU A 441 21.09 -27.09 -24.78
N ARG A 442 20.09 -26.40 -25.31
CA ARG A 442 19.45 -26.77 -26.58
C ARG A 442 20.39 -26.61 -27.78
N SER A 443 21.25 -25.59 -27.81
CA SER A 443 22.27 -25.46 -28.86
C SER A 443 23.30 -26.60 -28.79
N MET A 444 23.72 -26.98 -27.58
CA MET A 444 24.60 -28.13 -27.36
C MET A 444 23.94 -29.44 -27.76
N GLN A 445 22.67 -29.64 -27.39
CA GLN A 445 21.89 -30.82 -27.76
C GLN A 445 21.62 -30.90 -29.27
N ARG A 446 21.41 -29.79 -29.98
CA ARG A 446 21.32 -29.80 -31.45
C ARG A 446 22.65 -30.21 -32.08
N ALA A 447 23.79 -29.76 -31.54
CA ALA A 447 25.09 -30.27 -31.95
C ALA A 447 25.24 -31.77 -31.65
N TRP A 448 24.67 -32.24 -30.54
CA TRP A 448 24.67 -33.66 -30.13
C TRP A 448 23.67 -34.56 -30.86
N ARG A 449 22.56 -34.02 -31.39
CA ARG A 449 21.56 -34.79 -32.18
C ARG A 449 22.12 -35.28 -33.52
N TRP A 450 23.26 -34.75 -33.97
CA TRP A 450 24.05 -35.34 -35.06
C TRP A 450 24.86 -36.58 -34.62
N ALA A 451 24.84 -36.95 -33.33
CA ALA A 451 25.64 -38.04 -32.77
C ALA A 451 24.84 -39.22 -32.15
N SER A 452 23.52 -39.14 -31.93
CA SER A 452 22.68 -40.31 -31.55
C SER A 452 21.18 -39.97 -31.39
N PRO A 453 20.21 -40.74 -31.96
CA PRO A 453 18.81 -40.29 -32.07
C PRO A 453 17.84 -40.71 -30.94
N HIS A 454 18.15 -41.68 -30.07
CA HIS A 454 17.07 -42.45 -29.44
C HIS A 454 16.53 -42.02 -28.06
N ARG A 455 17.00 -40.94 -27.42
CA ARG A 455 16.54 -40.58 -26.04
C ARG A 455 15.68 -39.32 -25.90
N ILE A 456 15.37 -38.60 -26.99
CA ILE A 456 14.90 -37.20 -26.85
C ILE A 456 13.38 -37.03 -27.01
N GLN A 457 12.65 -38.04 -27.49
CA GLN A 457 11.19 -37.94 -27.68
C GLN A 457 10.41 -37.92 -26.37
N THR A 458 10.92 -38.54 -25.30
CA THR A 458 10.17 -38.70 -24.03
C THR A 458 10.01 -37.39 -23.24
N VAL A 459 10.98 -36.46 -23.32
CA VAL A 459 10.96 -35.19 -22.56
C VAL A 459 10.07 -34.14 -23.24
N LEU A 460 9.98 -34.17 -24.58
CA LEU A 460 9.17 -33.23 -25.35
C LEU A 460 7.66 -33.53 -25.24
N LEU A 461 7.28 -34.80 -25.14
CA LEU A 461 5.89 -35.22 -25.02
C LEU A 461 5.32 -35.08 -23.60
N THR A 462 6.17 -35.07 -22.57
CA THR A 462 5.72 -35.03 -21.16
C THR A 462 5.73 -33.64 -20.53
N GLY A 463 6.52 -32.68 -21.03
CA GLY A 463 6.65 -31.36 -20.40
C GLY A 463 5.90 -30.21 -21.10
N ILE A 464 5.95 -30.14 -22.43
CA ILE A 464 5.49 -28.94 -23.17
C ILE A 464 4.04 -29.09 -23.65
N VAL A 465 3.61 -30.31 -23.99
CA VAL A 465 2.24 -30.59 -24.44
C VAL A 465 1.20 -30.36 -23.32
N PRO A 466 1.45 -30.71 -22.04
CA PRO A 466 0.53 -30.38 -20.95
C PRO A 466 0.39 -28.86 -20.72
N LEU A 467 1.43 -28.07 -20.97
CA LEU A 467 1.41 -26.61 -20.78
C LEU A 467 0.50 -25.90 -21.80
N MET A 468 0.54 -26.31 -23.07
CA MET A 468 -0.37 -25.76 -24.09
C MET A 468 -1.80 -26.25 -23.90
N ILE A 469 -1.97 -27.49 -23.42
CA ILE A 469 -3.29 -28.05 -23.10
C ILE A 469 -3.89 -27.36 -21.86
N LEU A 470 -3.09 -27.03 -20.84
CA LEU A 470 -3.55 -26.28 -19.66
C LEU A 470 -3.98 -24.84 -20.02
N GLU A 471 -3.26 -24.17 -20.92
CA GLU A 471 -3.65 -22.82 -21.38
C GLU A 471 -4.95 -22.82 -22.21
N VAL A 472 -5.23 -23.91 -22.95
CA VAL A 472 -6.48 -24.10 -23.70
C VAL A 472 -7.63 -24.56 -22.79
N ILE A 473 -7.37 -25.45 -21.83
CA ILE A 473 -8.38 -25.96 -20.88
C ILE A 473 -8.84 -24.85 -19.91
N PHE A 474 -7.96 -23.95 -19.49
CA PHE A 474 -8.32 -22.86 -18.56
C PHE A 474 -8.82 -21.58 -19.25
N ARG A 475 -8.78 -21.51 -20.58
CA ARG A 475 -9.51 -20.51 -21.37
C ARG A 475 -10.93 -20.97 -21.73
N LEU A 476 -11.28 -22.22 -21.46
CA LEU A 476 -12.67 -22.68 -21.51
C LEU A 476 -13.35 -22.30 -20.19
N PRO A 477 -14.55 -21.69 -20.23
CA PRO A 477 -15.30 -21.38 -19.02
C PRO A 477 -15.68 -22.71 -18.35
N LEU A 478 -15.05 -23.01 -17.22
CA LEU A 478 -15.40 -24.17 -16.40
C LEU A 478 -16.65 -23.82 -15.60
N THR A 479 -17.82 -24.14 -16.15
CA THR A 479 -19.10 -24.17 -15.41
C THR A 479 -18.98 -25.12 -14.22
N ARG A 480 -19.41 -24.66 -13.05
CA ARG A 480 -19.17 -25.29 -11.74
C ARG A 480 -20.11 -26.46 -11.40
N ASP A 481 -20.94 -26.93 -12.32
CA ASP A 481 -22.12 -27.77 -12.01
C ASP A 481 -22.00 -29.26 -12.33
N THR A 482 -20.83 -29.87 -12.15
CA THR A 482 -20.73 -31.33 -12.23
C THR A 482 -19.86 -31.89 -11.12
N PHE A 483 -20.42 -32.03 -9.91
CA PHE A 483 -20.11 -33.13 -8.98
C PHE A 483 -21.12 -33.15 -7.81
N ILE A 484 -22.34 -33.65 -8.05
CA ILE A 484 -23.16 -34.26 -6.97
C ILE A 484 -23.83 -35.52 -7.54
N LEU A 485 -23.52 -36.68 -6.96
CA LEU A 485 -24.33 -37.91 -7.05
C LEU A 485 -25.02 -38.13 -5.69
N PRO A 486 -26.17 -38.85 -5.66
CA PRO A 486 -27.29 -38.56 -4.79
C PRO A 486 -27.50 -39.54 -3.64
N ALA A 487 -28.09 -39.05 -2.56
CA ALA A 487 -28.88 -39.78 -1.55
C ALA A 487 -29.56 -38.71 -0.66
N ALA A 488 -30.81 -38.76 -0.23
CA ALA A 488 -31.93 -39.64 -0.46
C ALA A 488 -33.22 -38.89 -0.05
N THR A 489 -34.32 -39.29 -0.67
CA THR A 489 -35.73 -39.03 -0.33
C THR A 489 -36.11 -39.19 1.14
N ALA A 490 -36.91 -38.27 1.69
CA ALA A 490 -38.16 -38.59 2.42
C ALA A 490 -38.96 -37.34 2.86
N LEU A 491 -40.29 -37.48 2.75
CA LEU A 491 -41.37 -36.78 3.46
C LEU A 491 -41.93 -35.48 2.89
N SER A 492 -42.88 -35.73 1.99
CA SER A 492 -44.05 -34.93 1.66
C SER A 492 -45.00 -34.65 2.85
N SER A 493 -45.82 -33.61 2.64
CA SER A 493 -47.23 -33.43 3.06
C SER A 493 -47.49 -32.48 4.23
N GLN A 494 -48.07 -31.30 3.93
CA GLN A 494 -49.50 -31.03 4.11
C GLN A 494 -49.91 -29.68 3.51
N GLN A 495 -51.02 -29.68 2.77
CA GLN A 495 -51.77 -28.51 2.29
C GLN A 495 -52.98 -28.24 3.22
N ASN A 496 -53.57 -27.03 3.07
CA ASN A 496 -54.96 -26.59 3.41
C ASN A 496 -55.15 -26.00 4.84
N ILE A 497 -55.80 -24.84 5.15
CA ILE A 497 -56.80 -23.94 4.49
C ILE A 497 -56.80 -22.53 5.17
N LEU A 498 -57.14 -21.47 4.41
CA LEU A 498 -57.93 -20.24 4.73
C LEU A 498 -57.24 -18.86 4.54
N SER A 499 -57.79 -18.11 3.59
CA SER A 499 -57.63 -16.69 3.25
C SER A 499 -58.51 -15.76 4.14
N PRO A 500 -58.61 -14.42 3.91
CA PRO A 500 -57.82 -13.51 3.06
C PRO A 500 -57.29 -12.27 3.83
N TRP A 501 -56.28 -11.54 3.30
CA TRP A 501 -56.24 -10.07 3.08
C TRP A 501 -54.93 -9.75 2.32
N HIS A 502 -55.03 -8.82 1.37
CA HIS A 502 -54.16 -8.58 0.22
C HIS A 502 -52.68 -8.22 0.51
N VAL A 503 -51.73 -9.15 0.27
CA VAL A 503 -50.30 -8.85 0.02
C VAL A 503 -49.69 -9.77 -1.08
N HIS A 504 -50.46 -10.71 -1.64
CA HIS A 504 -49.91 -11.79 -2.46
C HIS A 504 -49.49 -11.44 -3.90
N ASP A 505 -49.86 -10.28 -4.44
CA ASP A 505 -49.60 -9.97 -5.85
C ASP A 505 -48.20 -9.38 -6.13
N VAL A 506 -47.47 -8.91 -5.11
CA VAL A 506 -46.12 -8.35 -5.28
C VAL A 506 -45.04 -9.44 -5.28
N VAL A 507 -45.25 -10.53 -4.54
CA VAL A 507 -44.24 -11.59 -4.39
C VAL A 507 -44.35 -12.64 -5.50
N TYR A 508 -45.53 -12.84 -6.10
CA TYR A 508 -45.74 -13.87 -7.12
C TYR A 508 -45.18 -13.52 -8.51
N PHE A 509 -45.00 -12.24 -8.85
CA PHE A 509 -44.36 -11.87 -10.11
C PHE A 509 -42.85 -12.14 -10.14
N ALA A 510 -42.23 -12.37 -8.98
CA ALA A 510 -40.81 -12.72 -8.89
C ALA A 510 -40.55 -14.22 -8.82
N TYR A 511 -41.58 -15.09 -8.74
CA TYR A 511 -41.34 -16.50 -8.44
C TYR A 511 -41.80 -17.50 -9.51
N GLU A 512 -42.77 -17.18 -10.39
CA GLU A 512 -43.36 -18.24 -11.23
C GLU A 512 -43.19 -18.15 -12.75
N ASP A 513 -42.62 -17.10 -13.34
CA ASP A 513 -42.31 -17.15 -14.78
C ASP A 513 -41.01 -16.40 -15.16
N ASN A 514 -39.96 -17.20 -15.43
CA ASN A 514 -38.69 -16.87 -16.10
C ASN A 514 -37.43 -16.46 -15.31
N LEU A 515 -37.33 -16.60 -13.98
CA LEU A 515 -36.03 -16.38 -13.31
C LEU A 515 -35.01 -17.50 -13.54
N GLU A 516 -35.43 -18.75 -13.75
CA GLU A 516 -34.53 -19.86 -14.13
C GLU A 516 -34.03 -19.80 -15.59
N LYS A 517 -34.56 -18.90 -16.42
CA LYS A 517 -34.08 -18.68 -17.80
C LYS A 517 -33.13 -17.50 -17.97
N TRP A 518 -32.88 -16.74 -16.90
CA TRP A 518 -32.08 -15.50 -16.93
C TRP A 518 -30.81 -15.56 -16.08
N THR A 519 -30.40 -16.75 -15.64
CA THR A 519 -29.11 -17.01 -14.99
C THR A 519 -28.02 -17.30 -16.02
N GLY A 520 -27.70 -16.30 -16.85
CA GLY A 520 -26.41 -16.20 -17.54
C GLY A 520 -25.45 -15.35 -16.71
N GLU A 521 -24.18 -15.75 -16.61
CA GLU A 521 -23.18 -15.31 -15.61
C GLU A 521 -22.79 -13.81 -15.58
N ASP A 522 -23.47 -12.89 -16.26
CA ASP A 522 -23.23 -11.44 -16.12
C ASP A 522 -24.55 -10.66 -16.29
N ALA A 523 -25.36 -10.56 -15.23
CA ALA A 523 -26.57 -9.75 -15.23
C ALA A 523 -26.53 -8.66 -14.14
N VAL A 524 -26.34 -7.41 -14.56
CA VAL A 524 -26.77 -6.22 -13.83
C VAL A 524 -28.22 -5.95 -14.27
N LEU A 525 -29.20 -6.10 -13.37
CA LEU A 525 -30.54 -5.57 -13.64
C LEU A 525 -30.65 -4.16 -13.07
N VAL A 526 -30.29 -3.18 -13.90
CA VAL A 526 -30.84 -1.82 -13.83
C VAL A 526 -31.97 -1.78 -14.85
N SER A 527 -33.21 -1.60 -14.41
CA SER A 527 -34.30 -1.25 -15.33
C SER A 527 -34.49 0.26 -15.27
N SER A 528 -33.91 0.98 -16.23
CA SER A 528 -34.42 2.28 -16.67
C SER A 528 -34.98 2.14 -18.07
N MET A 529 -36.29 2.41 -18.20
CA MET A 529 -36.97 3.12 -19.30
C MET A 529 -38.49 2.86 -19.20
N SER A 530 -39.19 3.74 -18.48
CA SER A 530 -40.56 4.17 -18.83
C SER A 530 -40.91 5.41 -18.01
N THR A 531 -41.47 6.44 -18.67
CA THR A 531 -42.03 7.65 -18.03
C THR A 531 -43.46 7.43 -17.52
N GLU A 532 -43.91 6.18 -17.34
CA GLU A 532 -45.24 5.87 -16.85
C GLU A 532 -45.29 5.64 -15.33
N PRO A 533 -46.26 6.22 -14.60
CA PRO A 533 -46.44 5.98 -13.17
C PRO A 533 -46.80 4.50 -12.90
N GLY A 534 -46.00 3.80 -12.08
CA GLY A 534 -46.37 2.49 -11.54
C GLY A 534 -45.44 1.30 -11.83
N ARG A 535 -44.15 1.49 -12.17
CA ARG A 535 -43.17 0.38 -12.20
C ARG A 535 -42.03 0.56 -11.19
N MET A 536 -41.68 -0.56 -10.57
CA MET A 536 -40.78 -0.75 -9.45
C MET A 536 -39.31 -0.80 -9.90
N THR A 537 -38.44 0.05 -9.34
CA THR A 537 -36.98 -0.03 -9.56
C THR A 537 -36.34 -0.76 -8.39
N LEU A 538 -35.69 -1.90 -8.67
CA LEU A 538 -35.05 -2.76 -7.68
C LEU A 538 -33.52 -2.69 -7.83
N LEU A 539 -32.81 -2.33 -6.77
CA LEU A 539 -31.35 -2.46 -6.68
C LEU A 539 -30.99 -3.82 -6.06
N TYR A 540 -30.25 -4.66 -6.78
CA TYR A 540 -29.82 -5.99 -6.30
C TYR A 540 -28.30 -6.01 -6.06
N ALA A 541 -27.88 -6.17 -4.80
CA ALA A 541 -26.47 -6.15 -4.41
C ALA A 541 -25.99 -7.54 -3.93
N GLU A 542 -25.65 -8.43 -4.86
CA GLU A 542 -25.19 -9.80 -4.53
C GLU A 542 -23.67 -9.96 -4.57
N LYS A 543 -22.96 -9.21 -5.43
CA LYS A 543 -21.49 -9.17 -5.54
C LYS A 543 -21.06 -8.14 -6.57
N TRP A 544 -21.18 -6.86 -6.25
CA TRP A 544 -20.57 -5.82 -7.09
C TRP A 544 -19.05 -5.82 -6.90
N ARG A 545 -18.34 -6.62 -7.70
CA ARG A 545 -16.90 -6.40 -7.96
C ARG A 545 -16.81 -5.44 -9.13
N ALA A 546 -16.51 -4.17 -8.85
CA ALA A 546 -16.12 -3.13 -9.79
C ALA A 546 -16.49 -3.46 -11.25
N VAL A 547 -17.78 -3.39 -11.56
CA VAL A 547 -18.23 -3.36 -12.95
C VAL A 547 -17.52 -2.16 -13.56
N PRO A 548 -16.68 -2.32 -14.60
CA PRO A 548 -16.02 -1.20 -15.25
C PRO A 548 -17.09 -0.16 -15.64
N ASP A 549 -16.76 1.14 -15.61
CA ASP A 549 -17.67 2.27 -15.94
C ASP A 549 -18.33 2.20 -17.34
N ARG A 550 -18.20 1.08 -18.06
CA ARG A 550 -18.69 0.83 -19.42
C ARG A 550 -19.99 0.04 -19.50
N GLU A 551 -20.52 -0.54 -18.42
CA GLU A 551 -21.75 -1.35 -18.48
C GLU A 551 -22.99 -0.71 -17.86
N ILE A 552 -22.86 0.41 -17.15
CA ILE A 552 -23.99 1.28 -16.83
C ILE A 552 -23.97 2.43 -17.84
N ASP A 553 -24.90 2.42 -18.81
CA ASP A 553 -25.02 3.48 -19.83
C ASP A 553 -25.37 4.86 -19.22
N ASP A 554 -25.78 4.89 -17.94
CA ASP A 554 -26.04 6.10 -17.16
C ASP A 554 -24.97 6.35 -16.08
N ILE A 555 -23.98 7.18 -16.42
CA ILE A 555 -22.91 7.64 -15.52
C ILE A 555 -23.46 8.23 -14.21
N ASN A 556 -24.68 8.79 -14.21
CA ASN A 556 -25.25 9.37 -13.00
C ASN A 556 -25.78 8.29 -12.06
N LEU A 557 -26.38 7.22 -12.58
CA LEU A 557 -26.84 6.11 -11.75
C LEU A 557 -25.67 5.41 -11.04
N ALA A 558 -24.57 5.13 -11.76
CA ALA A 558 -23.36 4.55 -11.18
C ALA A 558 -22.79 5.46 -10.07
N ARG A 559 -22.80 6.78 -10.29
CA ARG A 559 -22.38 7.77 -9.29
C ARG A 559 -23.29 7.75 -8.07
N TYR A 560 -24.61 7.77 -8.24
CA TYR A 560 -25.56 7.80 -7.13
C TYR A 560 -25.57 6.51 -6.32
N VAL A 561 -25.50 5.34 -6.96
CA VAL A 561 -25.40 4.05 -6.25
C VAL A 561 -24.07 3.97 -5.49
N ARG A 562 -22.97 4.44 -6.07
CA ARG A 562 -21.68 4.51 -5.38
C ARG A 562 -21.76 5.45 -4.16
N GLN A 563 -22.33 6.64 -4.33
CA GLN A 563 -22.56 7.58 -3.23
C GLN A 563 -23.48 6.99 -2.15
N TRP A 564 -24.53 6.25 -2.52
CA TRP A 564 -25.36 5.52 -1.55
C TRP A 564 -24.55 4.46 -0.80
N GLN A 565 -23.76 3.64 -1.50
CA GLN A 565 -22.92 2.63 -0.86
C GLN A 565 -22.01 3.28 0.17
N GLU A 566 -21.42 4.43 -0.18
CA GLU A 566 -20.50 5.15 0.70
C GLU A 566 -21.19 5.88 1.87
N THR A 567 -22.47 6.23 1.75
CA THR A 567 -23.16 7.12 2.71
C THR A 567 -24.27 6.43 3.50
N GLY A 568 -24.84 5.35 2.97
CA GLY A 568 -26.13 4.81 3.42
C GLY A 568 -27.31 5.77 3.21
N SER A 569 -27.14 6.90 2.52
CA SER A 569 -28.18 7.94 2.41
C SER A 569 -29.25 7.58 1.38
N PRO A 570 -30.55 7.57 1.77
CA PRO A 570 -31.65 7.27 0.85
C PRO A 570 -31.80 8.32 -0.26
N GLU A 571 -31.25 9.53 -0.11
CA GLU A 571 -31.32 10.59 -1.12
C GLU A 571 -30.69 10.17 -2.45
N PHE A 572 -29.55 9.47 -2.41
CA PHE A 572 -28.90 9.06 -3.65
C PHE A 572 -29.69 7.95 -4.36
N LEU A 573 -30.34 7.06 -3.61
CA LEU A 573 -31.22 6.05 -4.18
C LEU A 573 -32.50 6.67 -4.75
N THR A 574 -33.15 7.58 -4.03
CA THR A 574 -34.34 8.30 -4.52
C THR A 574 -34.03 9.19 -5.72
N THR A 575 -32.87 9.88 -5.73
CA THR A 575 -32.37 10.64 -6.90
C THR A 575 -32.12 9.73 -8.11
N ALA A 576 -31.70 8.50 -7.85
CA ALA A 576 -31.58 7.44 -8.85
C ALA A 576 -32.91 6.76 -9.21
N ASN A 577 -34.05 7.20 -8.66
CA ASN A 577 -35.37 6.58 -8.77
C ASN A 577 -35.39 5.09 -8.33
N ILE A 578 -34.63 4.75 -7.29
CA ILE A 578 -34.59 3.42 -6.67
C ILE A 578 -35.50 3.42 -5.44
N GLU A 579 -36.64 2.73 -5.53
CA GLU A 579 -37.62 2.63 -4.45
C GLU A 579 -37.36 1.40 -3.56
N PHE A 580 -36.80 0.33 -4.11
CA PHE A 580 -36.55 -0.91 -3.37
C PHE A 580 -35.13 -1.41 -3.53
N MET A 581 -34.64 -2.02 -2.47
CA MET A 581 -33.28 -2.51 -2.40
C MET A 581 -33.23 -3.90 -1.80
N PHE A 582 -32.53 -4.79 -2.47
CA PHE A 582 -32.36 -6.17 -2.09
C PHE A 582 -30.91 -6.45 -1.77
N LEU A 583 -30.64 -6.82 -0.51
CA LEU A 583 -29.29 -7.01 0.03
C LEU A 583 -29.08 -8.44 0.51
N GLU A 584 -27.87 -8.98 0.33
CA GLU A 584 -27.46 -10.17 1.08
C GLU A 584 -27.12 -9.79 2.53
N ARG A 585 -27.57 -10.61 3.49
CA ARG A 585 -27.16 -10.45 4.89
C ARG A 585 -25.64 -10.51 5.05
N SER A 586 -24.97 -11.39 4.30
CA SER A 586 -23.51 -11.53 4.31
C SER A 586 -22.75 -10.32 3.76
N TRP A 587 -23.42 -9.48 2.95
CA TRP A 587 -22.89 -8.20 2.48
C TRP A 587 -23.08 -7.15 3.57
N LEU A 588 -24.27 -7.08 4.17
CA LEU A 588 -24.59 -6.16 5.26
C LEU A 588 -23.63 -6.36 6.45
N GLU A 589 -23.34 -7.60 6.82
CA GLU A 589 -22.39 -7.95 7.90
C GLU A 589 -20.95 -7.49 7.65
N LYS A 590 -20.59 -7.25 6.38
CA LYS A 590 -19.26 -6.74 5.98
C LYS A 590 -19.23 -5.22 5.80
N GLN A 591 -20.38 -4.56 5.89
CA GLN A 591 -20.47 -3.11 5.81
C GLN A 591 -20.01 -2.48 7.12
N GLU A 592 -19.52 -1.25 7.01
CA GLU A 592 -19.11 -0.45 8.15
C GLU A 592 -20.31 -0.26 9.10
N PRO A 593 -20.09 -0.14 10.43
CA PRO A 593 -21.17 0.00 11.40
C PRO A 593 -22.19 1.10 11.08
N PHE A 594 -21.74 2.24 10.55
CA PHE A 594 -22.64 3.35 10.19
C PHE A 594 -23.58 3.02 9.02
N GLN A 595 -23.12 2.25 8.02
CA GLN A 595 -23.95 1.84 6.88
C GLN A 595 -25.05 0.87 7.34
N ARG A 596 -24.73 -0.03 8.27
CA ARG A 596 -25.72 -0.91 8.90
C ARG A 596 -26.77 -0.11 9.67
N LEU A 597 -26.33 0.85 10.49
CA LEU A 597 -27.22 1.71 11.26
C LEU A 597 -28.11 2.59 10.38
N ALA A 598 -27.59 3.08 9.26
CA ALA A 598 -28.39 3.80 8.27
C ALA A 598 -29.51 2.90 7.71
N LEU A 599 -29.21 1.64 7.39
CA LEU A 599 -30.17 0.65 6.89
C LEU A 599 -31.17 0.15 7.94
N GLU A 600 -30.80 0.19 9.22
CA GLU A 600 -31.68 -0.13 10.34
C GLU A 600 -32.60 1.04 10.72
N ASN A 601 -32.36 2.25 10.22
CA ASN A 601 -33.17 3.41 10.52
C ASN A 601 -34.49 3.40 9.72
N PRO A 602 -35.66 3.22 10.37
CA PRO A 602 -36.96 3.14 9.70
C PRO A 602 -37.39 4.45 9.03
N ALA A 603 -36.76 5.58 9.37
CA ALA A 603 -36.97 6.86 8.68
C ALA A 603 -36.35 6.87 7.28
N TYR A 604 -35.36 6.02 7.02
CA TYR A 604 -34.65 5.95 5.74
C TYR A 604 -35.02 4.70 4.95
N TYR A 605 -35.14 3.56 5.64
CA TYR A 605 -35.42 2.28 5.02
C TYR A 605 -36.45 1.48 5.83
N GLU A 606 -37.51 1.06 5.17
CA GLU A 606 -38.49 0.13 5.74
C GLU A 606 -38.13 -1.29 5.32
N LEU A 607 -37.75 -2.13 6.28
CA LEU A 607 -37.49 -3.55 6.04
C LEU A 607 -38.83 -4.26 5.75
N LEU A 608 -39.05 -4.63 4.49
CA LEU A 608 -40.26 -5.30 4.03
C LEU A 608 -40.18 -6.82 4.14
N TYR A 609 -38.98 -7.38 4.02
CA TYR A 609 -38.77 -8.81 4.07
C TYR A 609 -37.37 -9.17 4.57
N GLU A 610 -37.30 -10.21 5.39
CA GLU A 610 -36.06 -10.73 5.96
C GLU A 610 -36.07 -12.26 5.98
N ASN A 611 -34.97 -12.88 5.55
CA ASN A 611 -34.66 -14.27 5.83
C ASN A 611 -33.17 -14.44 6.18
N ASP A 612 -32.74 -15.68 6.41
CA ASP A 612 -31.35 -15.98 6.83
C ASP A 612 -30.28 -15.47 5.85
N ALA A 613 -30.61 -15.29 4.57
CA ALA A 613 -29.66 -14.89 3.53
C ALA A 613 -29.88 -13.49 2.97
N ARG A 614 -31.10 -12.95 3.01
CA ARG A 614 -31.55 -11.83 2.16
C ARG A 614 -32.48 -10.87 2.90
N LEU A 615 -32.36 -9.60 2.56
CA LEU A 615 -33.12 -8.47 3.11
C LEU A 615 -33.70 -7.65 1.95
N LEU A 616 -34.96 -7.23 2.08
CA LEU A 616 -35.61 -6.30 1.15
C LEU A 616 -36.01 -5.06 1.92
N TYR A 617 -35.45 -3.92 1.52
CA TYR A 617 -35.77 -2.61 2.04
C TYR A 617 -36.58 -1.81 1.02
N ARG A 618 -37.52 -1.02 1.51
CA ARG A 618 -38.13 0.10 0.78
C ARG A 618 -37.44 1.38 1.20
N VAL A 619 -36.96 2.14 0.23
CA VAL A 619 -36.37 3.47 0.44
C VAL A 619 -37.53 4.44 0.72
N GLN A 620 -37.49 5.14 1.85
CA GLN A 620 -38.55 6.09 2.21
C GLN A 620 -38.36 7.41 1.47
N ASP A 621 -39.35 7.77 0.64
CA ASP A 621 -39.38 9.06 -0.06
C ASP A 621 -39.68 10.21 0.91
N GLY A 622 -38.93 11.31 0.78
CA GLY A 622 -39.23 12.57 1.49
C GLY A 622 -38.40 12.82 2.76
N VAL A 623 -37.54 11.89 3.16
CA VAL A 623 -36.49 12.18 4.13
C VAL A 623 -35.22 12.49 3.37
N THR A 624 -35.15 13.71 2.80
CA THR A 624 -33.84 14.26 2.43
C THR A 624 -33.10 14.43 3.75
N PRO A 625 -32.00 13.71 4.02
CA PRO A 625 -31.11 14.13 5.08
C PRO A 625 -30.66 15.52 4.65
N THR A 626 -31.19 16.56 5.29
CA THR A 626 -30.54 17.87 5.23
C THR A 626 -29.07 17.62 5.58
N THR A 627 -28.13 18.41 5.05
CA THR A 627 -26.70 18.25 5.36
C THR A 627 -26.39 18.22 6.86
N SER A 628 -27.35 18.64 7.71
CA SER A 628 -27.35 18.46 9.16
C SER A 628 -27.50 17.00 9.64
N ASN A 629 -28.17 16.09 8.92
CA ASN A 629 -28.47 14.74 9.42
C ASN A 629 -27.44 13.67 9.03
N SER A 630 -26.40 14.02 8.25
CA SER A 630 -25.37 13.07 7.85
C SER A 630 -24.30 12.83 8.92
N ALA A 631 -24.03 13.82 9.77
CA ALA A 631 -23.04 13.70 10.85
C ALA A 631 -23.51 12.79 11.98
N THR A 632 -24.83 12.71 12.19
CA THR A 632 -25.48 11.92 13.23
C THR A 632 -25.83 10.49 12.79
N MET A 633 -25.56 10.13 11.53
CA MET A 633 -25.75 8.77 11.03
C MET A 633 -24.84 7.80 11.78
N GLY A 634 -25.43 6.92 12.59
CA GLY A 634 -24.71 5.87 13.31
C GLY A 634 -24.61 6.06 14.82
N LEU A 635 -25.15 7.14 15.40
CA LEU A 635 -25.34 7.20 16.84
C LEU A 635 -26.41 6.19 17.27
N SER A 636 -26.19 5.52 18.41
CA SER A 636 -27.27 4.78 19.07
C SER A 636 -28.38 5.74 19.47
N GLU A 637 -29.62 5.26 19.60
CA GLU A 637 -30.76 6.11 20.00
C GLU A 637 -30.44 6.92 21.27
N ALA A 638 -29.86 6.28 22.29
CA ALA A 638 -29.44 6.95 23.51
C ALA A 638 -28.37 8.03 23.29
N ASN A 639 -27.37 7.77 22.44
CA ASN A 639 -26.33 8.76 22.14
C ASN A 639 -26.84 9.87 21.21
N TYR A 640 -27.86 9.60 20.39
CA TYR A 640 -28.51 10.61 19.58
C TYR A 640 -29.38 11.55 20.43
N GLU A 641 -30.13 11.01 21.39
CA GLU A 641 -30.84 11.83 22.38
C GLU A 641 -29.89 12.67 23.23
N ASP A 642 -28.75 12.09 23.65
CA ASP A 642 -27.68 12.79 24.38
C ASP A 642 -27.06 13.91 23.51
N TYR A 643 -26.83 13.64 22.22
CA TYR A 643 -26.39 14.65 21.26
C TYR A 643 -27.40 15.79 21.10
N LEU A 644 -28.69 15.49 20.95
CA LEU A 644 -29.73 16.51 20.84
C LEU A 644 -29.88 17.35 22.11
N ALA A 645 -29.58 16.78 23.27
CA ALA A 645 -29.60 17.46 24.56
C ALA A 645 -28.30 18.26 24.84
N TYR A 646 -27.23 17.99 24.09
CA TYR A 646 -25.93 18.60 24.30
C TYR A 646 -25.95 20.10 23.92
N PRO A 647 -25.64 21.02 24.86
CA PRO A 647 -25.56 22.43 24.54
C PRO A 647 -24.24 22.70 23.81
N PHE A 648 -24.30 22.89 22.50
CA PHE A 648 -23.14 23.33 21.72
C PHE A 648 -22.62 24.69 22.24
N THR A 649 -21.42 24.69 22.83
CA THR A 649 -20.83 25.90 23.45
C THR A 649 -19.58 26.43 22.76
N LEU A 650 -19.04 25.70 21.78
CA LEU A 650 -17.73 26.00 21.21
C LEU A 650 -17.71 27.29 20.38
N VAL A 651 -18.80 27.60 19.67
CA VAL A 651 -18.94 28.87 18.92
C VAL A 651 -20.30 29.53 19.19
N GLU A 652 -20.38 30.83 18.93
CA GLU A 652 -21.62 31.59 19.16
C GLU A 652 -22.74 31.09 18.22
N PRO A 653 -23.98 30.89 18.73
CA PRO A 653 -25.12 30.53 17.89
C PRO A 653 -25.31 31.56 16.76
N GLY A 654 -25.19 31.09 15.51
CA GLY A 654 -25.28 31.92 14.30
C GLY A 654 -23.94 32.27 13.65
N SER A 655 -22.82 31.83 14.22
CA SER A 655 -21.50 31.93 13.59
C SER A 655 -21.46 31.18 12.27
N VAL A 656 -20.83 31.77 11.26
CA VAL A 656 -20.61 31.13 9.98
C VAL A 656 -19.27 30.40 10.00
N ILE A 657 -19.32 29.07 9.96
CA ILE A 657 -18.14 28.22 9.92
C ILE A 657 -17.87 27.87 8.46
N PHE A 658 -16.66 28.11 7.98
CA PHE A 658 -16.26 27.75 6.63
C PHE A 658 -15.23 26.63 6.65
N SER A 659 -15.34 25.69 5.72
CA SER A 659 -14.30 24.71 5.45
C SER A 659 -13.74 24.90 4.04
N PRO A 660 -12.40 25.09 3.86
CA PRO A 660 -11.76 25.26 2.56
C PRO A 660 -11.96 24.11 1.59
N MET A 661 -12.30 22.95 2.14
CA MET A 661 -12.21 21.68 1.49
C MET A 661 -13.33 21.55 0.44
N ARG A 662 -12.97 21.64 -0.85
CA ARG A 662 -13.90 21.42 -1.97
C ARG A 662 -14.18 19.93 -2.09
N GLY A 663 -15.38 19.49 -1.69
CA GLY A 663 -15.85 18.11 -1.94
C GLY A 663 -14.79 17.04 -1.69
N LEU A 664 -13.87 17.27 -0.74
CA LEU A 664 -12.74 16.39 -0.48
C LEU A 664 -13.33 15.07 0.01
N ASP A 665 -12.80 14.01 -0.61
CA ASP A 665 -13.40 12.70 -0.78
C ASP A 665 -14.27 12.34 0.41
N TRP A 666 -15.57 12.19 0.18
CA TRP A 666 -16.51 11.74 1.22
C TRP A 666 -15.95 10.49 1.93
N PHE A 667 -15.11 9.68 1.27
CA PHE A 667 -14.32 8.60 1.87
C PHE A 667 -13.52 8.98 3.12
N GLU A 668 -12.77 10.08 3.11
CA GLU A 668 -11.99 10.50 4.29
C GLU A 668 -12.94 11.01 5.38
N ASN A 669 -14.03 11.69 5.00
CA ASN A 669 -15.07 12.16 5.91
C ASN A 669 -15.95 11.04 6.48
N ALA A 670 -16.20 9.95 5.76
CA ALA A 670 -16.99 8.81 6.24
C ALA A 670 -16.17 7.93 7.18
N SER A 671 -14.85 7.84 6.94
CA SER A 671 -13.88 7.34 7.92
C SER A 671 -13.91 8.19 9.19
N ASP A 672 -13.84 9.52 9.03
CA ASP A 672 -13.85 10.43 10.18
C ASP A 672 -15.21 10.45 10.89
N ILE A 673 -16.33 10.38 10.18
CA ILE A 673 -17.69 10.25 10.73
C ILE A 673 -17.85 8.88 11.39
N GLY A 674 -17.35 7.80 10.80
CA GLY A 674 -17.32 6.47 11.41
C GLY A 674 -16.51 6.47 12.72
N ARG A 675 -15.34 7.13 12.74
CA ARG A 675 -14.54 7.33 13.95
C ARG A 675 -15.24 8.25 14.94
N LEU A 676 -15.92 9.31 14.49
CA LEU A 676 -16.73 10.21 15.32
C LEU A 676 -17.88 9.45 15.98
N VAL A 677 -18.51 8.54 15.24
CA VAL A 677 -19.61 7.69 15.71
C VAL A 677 -19.13 6.63 16.69
N GLU A 678 -18.01 5.97 16.41
CA GLU A 678 -17.35 5.04 17.34
C GLU A 678 -16.87 5.77 18.59
N ALA A 679 -16.28 6.95 18.44
CA ALA A 679 -15.79 7.75 19.54
C ALA A 679 -16.91 8.46 20.33
N ALA A 680 -18.09 8.69 19.73
CA ALA A 680 -19.29 9.12 20.45
C ALA A 680 -19.84 8.01 21.37
N GLN A 681 -19.35 6.76 21.25
CA GLN A 681 -19.61 5.72 22.25
C GLN A 681 -18.71 5.84 23.48
N LEU A 682 -17.69 6.72 23.47
CA LEU A 682 -16.85 6.99 24.63
C LEU A 682 -17.69 7.61 25.76
N PRO A 683 -17.37 7.32 27.03
CA PRO A 683 -18.09 7.89 28.16
C PRO A 683 -17.61 9.31 28.52
N GLY A 684 -18.53 10.16 28.98
CA GLY A 684 -18.22 11.44 29.65
C GLY A 684 -17.75 12.57 28.72
N GLU A 685 -16.83 13.41 29.21
CA GLU A 685 -16.41 14.65 28.54
C GLU A 685 -15.80 14.43 27.14
N GLN A 686 -15.17 13.28 26.89
CA GLN A 686 -14.62 12.94 25.58
C GLN A 686 -15.70 12.94 24.49
N ARG A 687 -16.90 12.47 24.82
CA ARG A 687 -18.06 12.44 23.91
C ARG A 687 -18.52 13.84 23.51
N HIS A 688 -18.49 14.78 24.45
CA HIS A 688 -18.92 16.15 24.22
C HIS A 688 -18.06 16.85 23.16
N PHE A 689 -16.75 16.60 23.12
CA PHE A 689 -15.88 17.13 22.07
C PHE A 689 -16.24 16.60 20.67
N PHE A 690 -16.70 15.35 20.58
CA PHE A 690 -17.20 14.79 19.33
C PHE A 690 -18.55 15.39 18.93
N TYR A 691 -19.43 15.66 19.89
CA TYR A 691 -20.68 16.39 19.65
C TYR A 691 -20.43 17.82 19.17
N ASP A 692 -19.46 18.53 19.76
CA ASP A 692 -19.02 19.84 19.28
C ASP A 692 -18.52 19.77 17.82
N LEU A 693 -17.67 18.79 17.49
CA LEU A 693 -17.19 18.60 16.13
C LEU A 693 -18.35 18.27 15.18
N MET A 694 -19.28 17.41 15.57
CA MET A 694 -20.48 17.12 14.78
C MET A 694 -21.32 18.37 14.54
N HIS A 695 -21.59 19.21 15.55
CA HIS A 695 -22.29 20.48 15.37
C HIS A 695 -21.55 21.44 14.44
N LEU A 696 -20.22 21.58 14.57
CA LEU A 696 -19.41 22.36 13.64
C LEU A 696 -19.55 21.84 12.21
N TRP A 697 -19.56 20.52 12.04
CA TRP A 697 -19.75 19.88 10.74
C TRP A 697 -21.13 20.21 10.18
N GLU A 698 -22.21 20.05 10.95
CA GLU A 698 -23.57 20.34 10.50
C GLU A 698 -23.77 21.80 10.07
N GLN A 699 -23.04 22.73 10.70
CA GLN A 699 -23.14 24.17 10.45
C GLN A 699 -22.14 24.68 9.40
N ARG A 700 -21.23 23.84 8.90
CA ARG A 700 -20.17 24.29 7.99
C ARG A 700 -20.71 24.67 6.62
N LEU A 701 -20.15 25.74 6.08
CA LEU A 701 -20.25 26.11 4.68
C LEU A 701 -19.03 25.60 3.91
N THR A 702 -19.28 25.18 2.68
CA THR A 702 -18.30 24.78 1.67
C THR A 702 -18.32 25.79 0.53
N PRO A 703 -17.29 25.80 -0.35
CA PRO A 703 -17.26 26.71 -1.50
C PRO A 703 -18.53 26.63 -2.37
N ASP A 704 -19.13 25.43 -2.48
CA ASP A 704 -20.31 25.19 -3.32
C ASP A 704 -21.61 25.62 -2.64
N THR A 705 -21.68 25.58 -1.31
CA THR A 705 -22.88 25.96 -0.53
C THR A 705 -22.93 27.46 -0.20
N LEU A 706 -21.80 28.17 -0.30
CA LEU A 706 -21.73 29.61 -0.05
C LEU A 706 -22.56 30.48 -1.02
N ASN A 707 -23.17 29.90 -2.07
CA ASN A 707 -23.97 30.59 -3.09
C ASN A 707 -23.34 31.93 -3.53
N LEU A 708 -22.06 31.85 -3.90
CA LEU A 708 -21.23 33.02 -4.17
C LEU A 708 -21.70 33.70 -5.44
N ASN A 709 -22.20 34.94 -5.32
CA ASN A 709 -22.36 35.81 -6.49
C ASN A 709 -20.97 36.22 -7.03
N PRO A 710 -20.86 36.76 -8.26
CA PRO A 710 -19.57 37.08 -8.87
C PRO A 710 -18.64 37.95 -8.00
N GLN A 711 -19.20 38.85 -7.19
CA GLN A 711 -18.44 39.68 -6.26
C GLN A 711 -17.86 38.84 -5.11
N LYS A 712 -18.68 38.02 -4.45
CA LYS A 712 -18.23 37.09 -3.41
C LYS A 712 -17.27 36.04 -3.95
N THR A 713 -17.42 35.60 -5.21
CA THR A 713 -16.47 34.71 -5.86
C THR A 713 -15.10 35.36 -6.00
N ALA A 714 -15.03 36.64 -6.38
CA ALA A 714 -13.76 37.36 -6.47
C ALA A 714 -13.09 37.48 -5.09
N ILE A 715 -13.85 37.85 -4.05
CA ILE A 715 -13.35 37.93 -2.66
C ILE A 715 -12.81 36.56 -2.20
N PHE A 716 -13.55 35.49 -2.50
CA PHE A 716 -13.13 34.13 -2.17
C PHE A 716 -11.86 33.70 -2.93
N GLN A 717 -11.72 34.09 -4.19
CA GLN A 717 -10.49 33.82 -4.97
C GLN A 717 -9.29 34.58 -4.39
N GLU A 718 -9.47 35.81 -3.93
CA GLU A 718 -8.43 36.57 -3.24
C GLU A 718 -8.03 35.92 -1.90
N TRP A 719 -9.02 35.42 -1.13
CA TRP A 719 -8.73 34.58 0.03
C TRP A 719 -7.95 33.32 -0.36
N GLN A 720 -8.33 32.64 -1.44
CA GLN A 720 -7.62 31.45 -1.88
C GLN A 720 -6.16 31.73 -2.30
N ALA A 721 -5.90 32.92 -2.85
CA ALA A 721 -4.56 33.31 -3.26
C ALA A 721 -3.67 33.79 -2.09
N THR A 722 -4.26 34.38 -1.05
CA THR A 722 -3.51 35.09 0.01
C THR A 722 -3.64 34.46 1.39
N ARG A 723 -4.71 33.69 1.61
CA ARG A 723 -5.17 33.18 2.91
C ARG A 723 -5.45 34.25 3.96
N TYR A 724 -5.53 35.54 3.61
CA TYR A 724 -5.81 36.58 4.59
C TYR A 724 -7.25 36.50 5.10
N SER A 725 -7.39 36.48 6.42
CA SER A 725 -8.67 36.39 7.14
C SER A 725 -9.66 37.51 6.79
N SER A 726 -9.17 38.69 6.39
CA SER A 726 -10.00 39.85 6.04
C SER A 726 -11.00 39.54 4.92
N TYR A 727 -10.61 38.70 3.96
CA TYR A 727 -11.50 38.27 2.88
C TYR A 727 -12.57 37.26 3.36
N LEU A 728 -12.26 36.41 4.34
CA LEU A 728 -13.28 35.56 4.97
C LEU A 728 -14.24 36.41 5.81
N ALA A 729 -13.73 37.38 6.57
CA ALA A 729 -14.55 38.33 7.31
C ALA A 729 -15.47 39.13 6.38
N GLU A 730 -15.01 39.54 5.20
CA GLU A 730 -15.84 40.21 4.18
C GLU A 730 -16.95 39.29 3.62
N LEU A 731 -16.70 37.98 3.58
CA LEU A 731 -17.71 36.97 3.24
C LEU A 731 -18.70 36.70 4.39
N GLY A 732 -18.46 37.27 5.58
CA GLY A 732 -19.22 37.04 6.79
C GLY A 732 -18.93 35.68 7.40
N ILE A 733 -17.70 35.19 7.29
CA ILE A 733 -17.23 33.93 7.86
C ILE A 733 -16.50 34.23 9.17
N ASP A 734 -16.99 33.68 10.27
CA ASP A 734 -16.49 33.92 11.62
C ASP A 734 -15.42 32.89 12.03
N TYR A 735 -15.57 31.65 11.53
CA TYR A 735 -14.67 30.55 11.85
C TYR A 735 -14.22 29.78 10.62
N LEU A 736 -13.01 29.25 10.69
CA LEU A 736 -12.37 28.47 9.65
C LEU A 736 -11.98 27.09 10.22
N LEU A 737 -12.62 26.06 9.68
CA LEU A 737 -12.40 24.66 10.04
C LEU A 737 -11.50 23.99 9.01
N VAL A 738 -10.30 23.61 9.42
CA VAL A 738 -9.29 22.98 8.54
C VAL A 738 -8.83 21.66 9.13
N ASN A 739 -8.33 20.77 8.28
CA ASN A 739 -7.60 19.60 8.73
C ASN A 739 -6.09 19.73 8.49
N ASP A 740 -5.29 18.95 9.21
CA ASP A 740 -3.83 18.98 9.15
C ASP A 740 -3.31 18.57 7.76
N LEU A 741 -4.03 17.71 7.04
CA LEU A 741 -3.72 17.35 5.67
C LEU A 741 -3.85 18.56 4.73
N TRP A 742 -4.95 19.31 4.81
CA TRP A 742 -5.14 20.54 4.06
C TRP A 742 -4.05 21.57 4.40
N MET A 743 -3.73 21.71 5.69
CA MET A 743 -2.64 22.59 6.14
C MET A 743 -1.29 22.18 5.56
N SER A 744 -1.04 20.88 5.34
CA SER A 744 0.20 20.37 4.76
C SER A 744 0.37 20.69 3.27
N TYR A 745 -0.73 21.00 2.58
CA TYR A 745 -0.70 21.46 1.18
C TYR A 745 -0.45 22.97 1.04
N LEU A 746 -0.48 23.73 2.13
CA LEU A 746 -0.16 25.16 2.10
C LEU A 746 1.31 25.39 1.83
N THR A 747 1.63 26.42 1.04
CA THR A 747 3.00 26.92 0.97
C THR A 747 3.45 27.44 2.34
N THR A 748 4.76 27.53 2.57
CA THR A 748 5.30 28.06 3.84
C THR A 748 4.75 29.45 4.17
N ASP A 749 4.60 30.31 3.17
CA ASP A 749 4.06 31.65 3.35
C ASP A 749 2.58 31.61 3.73
N GLU A 750 1.78 30.79 3.06
CA GLU A 750 0.37 30.58 3.41
C GLU A 750 0.22 30.01 4.82
N TYR A 751 0.99 28.97 5.17
CA TYR A 751 0.98 28.37 6.51
C TYR A 751 1.35 29.41 7.58
N TYR A 752 2.31 30.29 7.30
CA TYR A 752 2.69 31.36 8.20
C TYR A 752 1.54 32.34 8.48
N VAL A 753 0.67 32.63 7.49
CA VAL A 753 -0.53 33.46 7.72
C VAL A 753 -1.43 32.88 8.82
N PHE A 754 -1.56 31.55 8.91
CA PHE A 754 -2.33 30.88 9.96
C PHE A 754 -1.68 30.92 11.35
N GLN A 755 -0.38 31.24 11.43
CA GLN A 755 0.34 31.44 12.69
C GLN A 755 0.26 32.89 13.19
N LEU A 756 -0.19 33.81 12.33
CA LEU A 756 -0.34 35.22 12.68
C LEU A 756 -1.69 35.45 13.37
N SER A 757 -1.65 35.79 14.65
CA SER A 757 -2.84 36.13 15.45
C SER A 757 -3.59 37.36 14.95
N THR A 758 -3.00 38.16 14.05
CA THR A 758 -3.68 39.26 13.34
C THR A 758 -4.64 38.77 12.28
N HIS A 759 -4.53 37.50 11.86
CA HIS A 759 -5.41 36.90 10.87
C HIS A 759 -6.28 35.79 11.46
N TYR A 760 -5.66 34.86 12.18
CA TYR A 760 -6.36 33.70 12.71
C TYR A 760 -5.99 33.48 14.16
N GLU A 761 -7.00 33.31 15.01
CA GLU A 761 -6.82 32.91 16.40
C GLU A 761 -7.21 31.44 16.52
N LEU A 762 -6.25 30.57 16.85
CA LEU A 762 -6.53 29.16 17.10
C LEU A 762 -7.40 29.03 18.36
N VAL A 763 -8.52 28.33 18.26
CA VAL A 763 -9.39 28.05 19.42
C VAL A 763 -8.71 26.96 20.27
N ALA A 764 -7.86 27.38 21.19
CA ALA A 764 -6.93 26.51 21.94
C ALA A 764 -7.62 25.39 22.73
N GLU A 765 -8.84 25.64 23.24
CA GLU A 765 -9.63 24.64 23.98
C GLU A 765 -10.01 23.42 23.11
N TRP A 766 -9.89 23.55 21.78
CA TRP A 766 -10.26 22.56 20.79
C TRP A 766 -9.05 21.80 20.20
N SER A 767 -7.90 22.47 20.05
CA SER A 767 -6.71 21.88 19.41
C SER A 767 -6.07 20.77 20.23
N ASP A 768 -6.20 20.83 21.56
CA ASP A 768 -5.45 19.97 22.47
C ASP A 768 -6.19 18.67 22.82
N ASN A 769 -7.50 18.58 22.50
CA ASN A 769 -8.39 17.53 23.00
C ASN A 769 -9.03 16.65 21.90
N LEU A 770 -8.90 16.99 20.62
CA LEU A 770 -9.43 16.17 19.53
C LEU A 770 -8.43 15.11 19.05
N PRO A 771 -8.90 14.02 18.41
CA PRO A 771 -8.04 13.09 17.68
C PRO A 771 -7.41 13.78 16.45
N GLY A 772 -6.33 14.52 16.70
CA GLY A 772 -5.14 14.66 15.86
C GLY A 772 -5.20 15.32 14.49
N PHE A 773 -6.37 15.72 13.95
CA PHE A 773 -6.42 16.14 12.55
C PHE A 773 -7.18 17.42 12.23
N TYR A 774 -7.96 18.02 13.13
CA TYR A 774 -8.72 19.26 12.82
C TYR A 774 -8.27 20.46 13.66
N ARG A 775 -8.28 21.64 13.06
CA ARG A 775 -8.03 22.94 13.72
C ARG A 775 -9.15 23.92 13.40
N LEU A 776 -9.65 24.58 14.44
CA LEU A 776 -10.67 25.61 14.35
C LEU A 776 -10.00 26.93 14.62
N TYR A 777 -10.05 27.80 13.64
CA TYR A 777 -9.52 29.14 13.72
C TYR A 777 -10.68 30.13 13.76
N ARG A 778 -10.65 31.06 14.72
CA ARG A 778 -11.48 32.26 14.65
C ARG A 778 -10.87 33.22 13.62
N VAL A 779 -11.69 33.71 12.72
CA VAL A 779 -11.31 34.69 11.69
C VAL A 779 -11.23 36.07 12.34
N VAL A 780 -10.04 36.67 12.36
CA VAL A 780 -9.83 38.01 12.92
C VAL A 780 -10.05 39.04 11.82
N SER A 781 -11.03 39.92 12.02
CA SER A 781 -11.23 41.11 11.19
C SER A 781 -10.15 42.15 11.53
N GLY A 782 -8.99 42.02 10.91
CA GLY A 782 -7.85 42.94 11.04
C GLY A 782 -8.07 44.27 10.32
#